data_AF-A0A9P0EJJ0-F1
#
_entry.id   AF-A0A9P0EJJ0-F1
#
_cell.length_a   1.000
_cell.length_b   1.000
_cell.length_c   1.000
_cell.angle_alpha   90.00
_cell.angle_beta   90.00
_cell.angle_gamma   90.00
#
_symmetry.space_group_name_H-M   'P 1'
#
loop_
_entity.id
_entity.type
_entity.pdbx_description
1 polymer ?
#
loop_
_entity_poly.entity_id
_entity_poly.type
_entity_poly.pdbx_seq_one_letter_code
_entity_poly.pdbx_strand_id
1 'polypeptide(L)'
;MSDTTDSWKTLQVLSGEEHSIILADYSCKVRQSQSAGSLWQSVDIAFKLKTGASMPNGEKEVDVDAHASQVGNKPSTTSLSSASFASADAFQFLLECLHATDDSGNLRVAKVIVPLVEGHIARSDVVSLRLWDSEYVEKVVSFAAPLETYKGLAIPESDIYDLPRLFAAAAAGLLLRASPVASNEDDIEALSHASESELENRLSFPWVLPGLIQEKTLVLVDANISHAGELGTGSGLYHAAKKLGVKLVVLDNEGSLLQEPEHAHWCEAFIPTKLTNPPEEDCASHILESIKSYGKPVGGIITFADSFWVYICEAADKLGLQTSSQEAYRIATNKYLTSKYEGHEAFRASSLEEALEVATKHELPYPLIVKPCDGWSSEGVSRVDSFDALATAVKAIDTSRHGTEFVIEKYCSGPEVDVNFVLLDGEVLFFEVCDDLPKSADINGPTVGSVTNFHELNSVYPSKLPDQEIRLLRDSFLNTLLKLGLRDGIMHLEGRVENSTTDYKLVNGILDLHPVDHSPGEPKKPSAWLIEINPRPLGMTGSQIIESTYGIDYWGLALLIAVGDKARVRALSQPYLHGAQYTCIMVFIPADFPAHLKGIFDSEDICVNLKNRRPDLAKQISRSACLVKRGQKVAHPSSGRNSFLAYFNVFSRNSREEALESATQVREEVRYSFL
;
A
#
# COMPACT_ATOMS: atom_id res chain seq x y z
N MET A 1 29.86 11.92 -36.70
CA MET A 1 29.19 12.32 -37.96
C MET A 1 29.18 11.13 -38.90
N SER A 2 28.09 10.39 -38.88
CA SER A 2 27.63 9.50 -39.96
C SER A 2 26.10 9.61 -39.97
N ASP A 3 25.60 10.44 -40.88
CA ASP A 3 24.19 10.59 -41.23
C ASP A 3 23.58 9.23 -41.60
N THR A 4 22.72 8.68 -40.73
CA THR A 4 21.64 7.77 -41.12
C THR A 4 20.63 7.65 -39.96
N THR A 5 19.34 7.84 -40.27
CA THR A 5 18.10 7.61 -39.46
C THR A 5 17.47 8.77 -38.66
N ASP A 6 17.61 10.02 -39.11
CA ASP A 6 16.88 11.18 -38.52
C ASP A 6 15.53 11.47 -39.22
N SER A 7 14.79 10.44 -39.64
CA SER A 7 13.56 10.62 -40.42
C SER A 7 12.31 10.28 -39.61
N TRP A 8 11.49 11.30 -39.35
CA TRP A 8 10.10 11.15 -38.91
C TRP A 8 9.32 10.24 -39.89
N LYS A 9 8.63 9.22 -39.37
CA LYS A 9 7.73 8.34 -40.14
C LYS A 9 6.29 8.81 -40.00
N THR A 10 5.44 8.50 -40.98
CA THR A 10 4.00 8.82 -40.92
C THR A 10 3.23 7.66 -40.30
N LEU A 11 2.32 7.99 -39.38
CA LEU A 11 1.35 7.08 -38.79
C LEU A 11 -0.05 7.65 -39.00
N GLN A 12 -0.95 6.92 -39.66
CA GLN A 12 -2.31 7.39 -39.96
C GLN A 12 -3.32 6.59 -39.15
N VAL A 13 -4.30 7.25 -38.54
CA VAL A 13 -5.46 6.62 -37.90
C VAL A 13 -6.64 6.65 -38.88
N LEU A 14 -7.27 5.49 -39.08
CA LEU A 14 -8.31 5.27 -40.10
C LEU A 14 -9.64 4.87 -39.45
N SER A 15 -10.76 5.25 -40.07
CA SER A 15 -12.11 4.78 -39.69
C SER A 15 -12.31 3.30 -40.05
N GLY A 16 -13.05 2.55 -39.22
CA GLY A 16 -13.24 1.09 -39.34
C GLY A 16 -14.12 0.59 -40.49
N GLU A 17 -14.83 1.46 -41.25
CA GLU A 17 -15.72 1.03 -42.34
C GLU A 17 -15.01 0.79 -43.69
N GLU A 18 -15.68 0.07 -44.62
CA GLU A 18 -15.21 -0.37 -45.96
C GLU A 18 -14.55 0.72 -46.85
N HIS A 19 -14.67 1.99 -46.48
CA HIS A 19 -14.00 3.13 -47.09
C HIS A 19 -13.18 3.87 -46.02
N SER A 20 -12.00 3.36 -45.69
CA SER A 20 -11.14 3.89 -44.62
C SER A 20 -10.78 5.37 -44.85
N ILE A 21 -11.45 6.28 -44.13
CA ILE A 21 -11.14 7.71 -44.12
C ILE A 21 -10.02 7.94 -43.10
N ILE A 22 -9.02 8.76 -43.48
CA ILE A 22 -7.99 9.20 -42.54
C ILE A 22 -8.63 10.15 -41.52
N LEU A 23 -8.68 9.72 -40.27
CA LEU A 23 -9.19 10.50 -39.14
C LEU A 23 -8.12 11.49 -38.66
N ALA A 24 -6.86 11.05 -38.61
CA ALA A 24 -5.72 11.86 -38.24
C ALA A 24 -4.39 11.30 -38.78
N ASP A 25 -3.47 12.20 -39.11
CA ASP A 25 -2.11 11.92 -39.56
C ASP A 25 -1.10 12.41 -38.52
N TYR A 26 -0.24 11.50 -38.06
CA TYR A 26 0.83 11.77 -37.10
C TYR A 26 2.20 11.54 -37.74
N SER A 27 3.20 12.22 -37.18
CA SER A 27 4.61 11.92 -37.35
C SER A 27 5.11 11.18 -36.12
N CYS A 28 5.91 10.15 -36.30
CA CYS A 28 6.56 9.39 -35.23
C CYS A 28 8.08 9.36 -35.44
N LYS A 29 8.83 9.66 -34.37
CA LYS A 29 10.30 9.53 -34.30
C LYS A 29 10.62 8.62 -33.12
N VAL A 30 11.46 7.60 -33.35
CA VAL A 30 11.81 6.61 -32.33
C VAL A 30 13.30 6.76 -32.00
N ARG A 31 13.64 6.81 -30.71
CA ARG A 31 15.01 6.99 -30.22
C ARG A 31 15.29 5.99 -29.11
N GLN A 32 16.43 5.33 -29.16
CA GLN A 32 16.89 4.53 -28.02
C GLN A 32 17.45 5.46 -26.95
N SER A 33 17.04 5.21 -25.71
CA SER A 33 17.67 5.76 -24.52
C SER A 33 18.23 4.58 -23.74
N GLN A 34 19.55 4.52 -23.60
CA GLN A 34 20.18 3.44 -22.84
C GLN A 34 21.24 4.01 -21.91
N SER A 35 21.10 3.73 -20.62
CA SER A 35 22.21 3.75 -19.68
C SER A 35 22.96 2.41 -19.78
N ALA A 36 24.28 2.47 -19.99
CA ALA A 36 25.11 1.27 -20.11
C ALA A 36 25.02 0.42 -18.82
N GLY A 37 24.67 -0.86 -18.93
CA GLY A 37 24.60 -1.79 -17.80
C GLY A 37 23.24 -1.91 -17.09
N SER A 38 22.18 -1.27 -17.60
CA SER A 38 20.82 -1.40 -17.05
C SER A 38 20.20 -2.79 -17.27
N LEU A 39 19.30 -3.20 -16.36
CA LEU A 39 18.50 -4.44 -16.45
C LEU A 39 17.38 -4.36 -17.50
N TRP A 40 17.18 -3.17 -18.07
CA TRP A 40 16.15 -2.87 -19.05
C TRP A 40 16.65 -1.81 -20.04
N GLN A 41 16.01 -1.75 -21.20
CA GLN A 41 16.21 -0.68 -22.18
C GLN A 41 14.95 0.17 -22.21
N SER A 42 15.09 1.48 -22.40
CA SER A 42 13.96 2.34 -22.74
C SER A 42 14.03 2.78 -24.19
N VAL A 43 12.88 2.88 -24.83
CA VAL A 43 12.76 3.38 -26.20
C VAL A 43 11.72 4.49 -26.21
N ASP A 44 12.15 5.68 -26.61
CA ASP A 44 11.29 6.85 -26.73
C ASP A 44 10.63 6.86 -28.10
N ILE A 45 9.34 7.21 -28.11
CA ILE A 45 8.50 7.35 -29.28
C ILE A 45 7.88 8.75 -29.18
N ALA A 46 8.42 9.69 -29.95
CA ALA A 46 7.89 11.04 -30.05
C ALA A 46 6.82 11.12 -31.14
N PHE A 47 5.67 11.70 -30.81
CA PHE A 47 4.52 11.89 -31.69
C PHE A 47 4.29 13.37 -31.96
N LYS A 48 3.94 13.69 -33.22
CA LYS A 48 3.54 15.03 -33.67
C LYS A 48 2.32 14.95 -34.57
N LEU A 49 1.25 15.66 -34.27
CA LEU A 49 0.11 15.75 -35.20
C LEU A 49 0.50 16.55 -36.45
N LYS A 50 0.24 16.01 -37.65
CA LYS A 50 0.41 16.69 -38.95
C LYS A 50 -0.88 17.38 -39.37
N THR A 51 -1.95 16.60 -39.45
CA THR A 51 -3.28 17.01 -39.91
C THR A 51 -4.32 16.10 -39.27
N GLY A 52 -5.39 16.66 -38.71
CA GLY A 52 -6.51 15.90 -38.16
C GLY A 52 -7.75 16.78 -38.06
N ALA A 53 -8.94 16.18 -38.16
CA ALA A 53 -10.15 16.87 -37.75
C ALA A 53 -10.13 16.97 -36.21
N SER A 54 -10.40 18.14 -35.62
CA SER A 54 -10.55 18.22 -34.17
C SER A 54 -11.73 17.33 -33.78
N MET A 55 -11.46 16.18 -33.18
CA MET A 55 -12.51 15.41 -32.54
C MET A 55 -13.03 16.26 -31.37
N PRO A 56 -14.35 16.51 -31.25
CA PRO A 56 -14.88 17.34 -30.20
C PRO A 56 -14.47 16.76 -28.84
N ASN A 57 -13.97 17.62 -27.94
CA ASN A 57 -13.74 17.29 -26.54
C ASN A 57 -15.00 16.62 -25.94
N GLY A 58 -14.98 15.30 -25.74
CA GLY A 58 -16.08 14.63 -25.03
C GLY A 58 -16.33 13.16 -25.35
N GLU A 59 -15.99 12.66 -26.54
CA GLU A 59 -16.15 11.23 -26.86
C GLU A 59 -14.85 10.48 -26.54
N LYS A 60 -14.78 9.90 -25.34
CA LYS A 60 -13.60 9.22 -24.77
C LYS A 60 -13.47 7.74 -25.12
N GLU A 61 -14.40 7.18 -25.88
CA GLU A 61 -14.31 5.79 -26.35
C GLU A 61 -13.97 5.78 -27.83
N VAL A 62 -12.75 5.35 -28.13
CA VAL A 62 -12.38 4.97 -29.49
C VAL A 62 -13.14 3.69 -29.78
N ASP A 63 -13.91 3.70 -30.87
CA ASP A 63 -14.56 2.49 -31.35
C ASP A 63 -13.49 1.40 -31.54
N VAL A 64 -13.79 0.18 -31.10
CA VAL A 64 -12.84 -0.96 -31.03
C VAL A 64 -12.28 -1.32 -32.42
N ASP A 65 -12.83 -0.71 -33.47
CA ASP A 65 -12.54 -0.91 -34.88
C ASP A 65 -11.56 0.14 -35.49
N ALA A 66 -10.93 1.01 -34.70
CA ALA A 66 -9.92 1.94 -35.21
C ALA A 66 -8.62 1.22 -35.63
N HIS A 67 -8.11 1.52 -36.83
CA HIS A 67 -6.86 0.97 -37.36
C HIS A 67 -5.79 2.06 -37.50
N ALA A 68 -4.54 1.73 -37.17
CA ALA A 68 -3.40 2.59 -37.48
C ALA A 68 -2.66 2.04 -38.70
N SER A 69 -2.01 2.89 -39.49
CA SER A 69 -1.15 2.44 -40.59
C SER A 69 0.18 3.17 -40.55
N GLN A 70 1.28 2.41 -40.64
CA GLN A 70 2.62 2.98 -40.71
C GLN A 70 3.07 3.05 -42.17
N VAL A 71 3.39 4.24 -42.64
CA VAL A 71 3.87 4.46 -44.02
C VAL A 71 5.39 4.34 -44.02
N GLY A 72 5.92 3.31 -44.68
CA GLY A 72 7.35 3.10 -44.87
C GLY A 72 7.96 3.99 -45.97
N ASN A 73 9.30 3.99 -46.07
CA ASN A 73 10.05 4.68 -47.15
C ASN A 73 9.92 4.02 -48.53
N LYS A 74 9.20 2.88 -48.62
CA LYS A 74 8.80 2.16 -49.84
C LYS A 74 7.26 2.02 -49.81
N PRO A 75 6.56 1.74 -50.92
CA PRO A 75 5.09 1.77 -51.00
C PRO A 75 4.44 0.55 -50.33
N SER A 76 4.90 0.17 -49.14
CA SER A 76 4.28 -0.84 -48.29
C SER A 76 3.72 -0.12 -47.06
N THR A 77 2.40 -0.01 -47.01
CA THR A 77 1.65 0.43 -45.83
C THR A 77 1.45 -0.80 -44.93
N THR A 78 1.92 -0.75 -43.69
CA THR A 78 1.65 -1.81 -42.72
C THR A 78 0.41 -1.42 -41.92
N SER A 79 -0.65 -2.23 -42.00
CA SER A 79 -1.83 -2.06 -41.15
C SER A 79 -1.53 -2.55 -39.74
N LEU A 80 -1.89 -1.75 -38.74
CA LEU A 80 -1.74 -2.00 -37.33
C LEU A 80 -3.14 -2.13 -36.72
N SER A 81 -3.41 -3.30 -36.17
CA SER A 81 -4.65 -3.61 -35.45
C SER A 81 -4.33 -4.25 -34.11
N SER A 82 -5.33 -4.43 -33.24
CA SER A 82 -5.18 -5.19 -32.00
C SER A 82 -4.54 -6.56 -32.23
N ALA A 83 -4.89 -7.25 -33.33
CA ALA A 83 -4.32 -8.54 -33.72
C ALA A 83 -2.84 -8.49 -34.13
N SER A 84 -2.30 -7.30 -34.41
CA SER A 84 -0.89 -7.10 -34.73
C SER A 84 -0.02 -6.97 -33.48
N PHE A 85 -0.61 -6.66 -32.32
CA PHE A 85 0.10 -6.47 -31.05
C PHE A 85 -0.04 -7.72 -30.17
N ALA A 86 0.96 -7.95 -29.32
CA ALA A 86 0.94 -9.09 -28.39
C ALA A 86 -0.11 -8.94 -27.27
N SER A 87 -0.59 -7.72 -27.01
CA SER A 87 -1.59 -7.41 -26.00
C SER A 87 -2.55 -6.33 -26.52
N ALA A 88 -3.84 -6.45 -26.16
CA ALA A 88 -4.84 -5.41 -26.43
C ALA A 88 -4.49 -4.09 -25.72
N ASP A 89 -3.95 -4.17 -24.50
CA ASP A 89 -3.52 -3.02 -23.71
C ASP A 89 -2.37 -2.26 -24.40
N ALA A 90 -1.49 -2.98 -25.08
CA ALA A 90 -0.38 -2.40 -25.83
C ALA A 90 -0.87 -1.56 -27.03
N PHE A 91 -1.85 -2.08 -27.79
CA PHE A 91 -2.46 -1.34 -28.88
C PHE A 91 -3.28 -0.15 -28.37
N GLN A 92 -4.07 -0.34 -27.31
CA GLN A 92 -4.85 0.73 -26.69
C GLN A 92 -3.95 1.85 -26.18
N PHE A 93 -2.82 1.51 -25.55
CA PHE A 93 -1.83 2.50 -25.11
C PHE A 93 -1.25 3.31 -26.27
N LEU A 94 -0.97 2.68 -27.43
CA LEU A 94 -0.54 3.41 -28.62
C LEU A 94 -1.61 4.42 -29.06
N LEU A 95 -2.88 4.01 -29.14
CA LEU A 95 -3.98 4.91 -29.49
C LEU A 95 -4.08 6.08 -28.52
N GLU A 96 -4.00 5.82 -27.21
CA GLU A 96 -4.01 6.85 -26.18
C GLU A 96 -2.86 7.86 -26.32
N CYS A 97 -1.66 7.40 -26.67
CA CYS A 97 -0.52 8.28 -26.95
C CYS A 97 -0.79 9.21 -28.15
N LEU A 98 -1.43 8.69 -29.20
CA LEU A 98 -1.82 9.48 -30.36
C LEU A 98 -2.91 10.49 -29.98
N HIS A 99 -3.93 10.08 -29.23
CA HIS A 99 -5.00 10.97 -28.76
C HIS A 99 -4.51 12.07 -27.82
N ALA A 100 -3.49 11.79 -27.00
CA ALA A 100 -2.85 12.80 -26.16
C ALA A 100 -2.04 13.83 -26.99
N THR A 101 -1.79 13.57 -28.27
CA THR A 101 -1.07 14.46 -29.19
C THR A 101 -2.07 15.37 -29.91
N ASP A 102 -2.18 16.60 -29.43
CA ASP A 102 -3.14 17.59 -29.94
C ASP A 102 -2.58 18.45 -31.10
N ASP A 103 -3.39 19.41 -31.57
CA ASP A 103 -3.06 20.36 -32.63
C ASP A 103 -2.28 21.59 -32.15
N SER A 104 -1.91 21.64 -30.86
CA SER A 104 -1.16 22.77 -30.28
C SER A 104 0.29 22.88 -30.79
N GLY A 105 0.73 21.90 -31.58
CA GLY A 105 2.09 21.81 -32.12
C GLY A 105 3.10 21.21 -31.14
N ASN A 106 2.66 20.88 -29.91
CA ASN A 106 3.47 20.23 -28.90
C ASN A 106 3.76 18.78 -29.27
N LEU A 107 4.96 18.33 -28.92
CA LEU A 107 5.38 16.96 -29.09
C LEU A 107 5.00 16.15 -27.85
N ARG A 108 4.45 14.95 -28.06
CA ARG A 108 4.18 13.99 -26.98
C ARG A 108 5.18 12.86 -27.05
N VAL A 109 5.65 12.39 -25.90
CA VAL A 109 6.63 11.31 -25.82
C VAL A 109 6.01 10.15 -25.08
N ALA A 110 5.99 8.99 -25.71
CA ALA A 110 5.83 7.73 -25.03
C ALA A 110 7.20 7.06 -24.86
N LYS A 111 7.37 6.28 -23.79
CA LYS A 111 8.56 5.48 -23.54
C LYS A 111 8.12 4.04 -23.29
N VAL A 112 8.74 3.08 -23.95
CA VAL A 112 8.48 1.65 -23.70
C VAL A 112 9.68 1.02 -23.01
N ILE A 113 9.40 0.12 -22.05
CA ILE A 113 10.41 -0.51 -21.20
C ILE A 113 10.55 -1.97 -21.62
N VAL A 114 11.73 -2.35 -22.13
CA VAL A 114 12.03 -3.72 -22.57
C VAL A 114 13.00 -4.37 -21.59
N PRO A 115 12.67 -5.50 -20.98
CA PRO A 115 13.60 -6.23 -20.12
C PRO A 115 14.82 -6.75 -20.88
N LEU A 116 16.02 -6.55 -20.32
CA LEU A 116 17.28 -7.06 -20.85
C LEU A 116 17.78 -8.31 -20.11
N VAL A 117 16.97 -8.84 -19.20
CA VAL A 117 17.26 -10.05 -18.44
C VAL A 117 16.36 -11.17 -18.95
N GLU A 118 16.95 -12.35 -19.20
CA GLU A 118 16.20 -13.56 -19.50
C GLU A 118 15.58 -14.12 -18.23
N GLY A 119 14.27 -14.39 -18.23
CA GLY A 119 13.58 -14.87 -17.04
C GLY A 119 12.10 -14.56 -17.03
N HIS A 120 11.46 -14.75 -15.88
CA HIS A 120 10.06 -14.42 -15.65
C HIS A 120 9.92 -13.13 -14.86
N ILE A 121 8.86 -12.35 -15.14
CA ILE A 121 8.58 -11.13 -14.39
C ILE A 121 8.20 -11.45 -12.94
N ALA A 122 8.75 -10.70 -11.99
CA ALA A 122 8.46 -10.91 -10.57
C ALA A 122 6.99 -10.59 -10.24
N ARG A 123 6.44 -9.54 -10.88
CA ARG A 123 5.05 -9.09 -10.77
C ARG A 123 4.65 -8.36 -12.04
N SER A 124 3.47 -8.64 -12.59
CA SER A 124 3.09 -8.14 -13.91
C SER A 124 2.92 -6.62 -14.02
N ASP A 125 2.47 -5.94 -12.97
CA ASP A 125 2.33 -4.46 -12.93
C ASP A 125 3.48 -3.78 -12.18
N VAL A 126 4.66 -4.42 -12.05
CA VAL A 126 5.79 -3.88 -11.27
C VAL A 126 6.22 -2.48 -11.72
N VAL A 127 6.19 -2.19 -13.02
CA VAL A 127 6.54 -0.86 -13.54
C VAL A 127 5.48 0.18 -13.14
N SER A 128 4.20 -0.15 -13.26
CA SER A 128 3.08 0.72 -12.83
C SER A 128 3.15 1.01 -11.33
N LEU A 129 3.39 -0.02 -10.52
CA LEU A 129 3.51 0.09 -9.07
C LEU A 129 4.65 1.02 -8.66
N ARG A 130 5.82 0.85 -9.27
CA ARG A 130 7.02 1.61 -8.93
C ARG A 130 7.00 3.05 -9.42
N LEU A 131 6.16 3.38 -10.41
CA LEU A 131 6.04 4.74 -10.97
C LEU A 131 4.85 5.54 -10.42
N TRP A 132 4.22 5.05 -9.35
CA TRP A 132 3.20 5.82 -8.64
C TRP A 132 3.76 7.18 -8.17
N ASP A 133 2.94 8.23 -8.30
CA ASP A 133 3.29 9.64 -8.07
C ASP A 133 4.49 10.17 -8.88
N SER A 134 4.85 9.56 -10.02
CA SER A 134 5.90 10.10 -10.89
C SER A 134 5.58 11.54 -11.34
N GLU A 135 6.58 12.41 -11.26
CA GLU A 135 6.46 13.80 -11.70
C GLU A 135 6.46 13.89 -13.23
N TYR A 136 7.21 12.99 -13.89
CA TYR A 136 7.45 13.02 -15.33
C TYR A 136 6.54 12.09 -16.15
N VAL A 137 5.87 11.14 -15.50
CA VAL A 137 5.00 10.17 -16.18
C VAL A 137 3.53 10.50 -15.88
N GLU A 138 2.74 10.65 -16.95
CA GLU A 138 1.30 10.92 -16.88
C GLU A 138 0.51 9.62 -16.77
N LYS A 139 0.91 8.59 -17.53
CA LYS A 139 0.24 7.30 -17.57
C LYS A 139 1.24 6.16 -17.71
N VAL A 140 0.98 5.06 -17.01
CA VAL A 140 1.72 3.81 -17.13
C VAL A 140 0.75 2.69 -17.47
N VAL A 141 1.08 1.89 -18.48
CA VAL A 141 0.34 0.68 -18.84
C VAL A 141 1.31 -0.49 -18.79
N SER A 142 0.99 -1.51 -18.01
CA SER A 142 1.70 -2.78 -18.08
C SER A 142 1.18 -3.58 -19.27
N PHE A 143 2.09 -4.17 -20.03
CA PHE A 143 1.79 -5.13 -21.09
C PHE A 143 1.99 -6.57 -20.64
N ALA A 144 2.64 -6.76 -19.48
CA ALA A 144 3.01 -8.07 -18.98
C ALA A 144 1.81 -8.84 -18.42
N ALA A 145 1.72 -10.12 -18.73
CA ALA A 145 0.87 -11.07 -18.01
C ALA A 145 1.58 -11.56 -16.73
N PRO A 146 0.84 -12.01 -15.70
CA PRO A 146 1.44 -12.67 -14.54
C PRO A 146 2.31 -13.85 -14.98
N LEU A 147 3.51 -13.95 -14.40
CA LEU A 147 4.48 -15.02 -14.68
C LEU A 147 5.04 -15.04 -16.11
N GLU A 148 4.83 -13.97 -16.90
CA GLU A 148 5.35 -13.86 -18.26
C GLU A 148 6.88 -13.93 -18.33
N THR A 149 7.39 -14.56 -19.38
CA THR A 149 8.83 -14.77 -19.60
C THR A 149 9.38 -13.89 -20.71
N TYR A 150 10.54 -13.28 -20.47
CA TYR A 150 11.28 -12.47 -21.43
C TYR A 150 12.58 -13.17 -21.86
N LYS A 151 12.99 -12.91 -23.10
CA LYS A 151 14.26 -13.41 -23.66
C LYS A 151 15.48 -12.60 -23.23
N GLY A 152 15.28 -11.44 -22.59
CA GLY A 152 16.37 -10.53 -22.20
C GLY A 152 17.16 -9.94 -23.37
N LEU A 153 16.50 -9.67 -24.50
CA LEU A 153 17.17 -9.17 -25.69
C LEU A 153 16.78 -7.73 -25.97
N ALA A 154 17.80 -6.91 -26.22
CA ALA A 154 17.62 -5.56 -26.70
C ALA A 154 16.93 -5.53 -28.07
N ILE A 155 16.21 -4.45 -28.37
CA ILE A 155 15.61 -4.25 -29.69
C ILE A 155 16.69 -3.65 -30.61
N PRO A 156 17.05 -4.32 -31.72
CA PRO A 156 18.03 -3.76 -32.66
C PRO A 156 17.54 -2.44 -33.25
N GLU A 157 18.47 -1.51 -33.54
CA GLU A 157 18.15 -0.25 -34.21
C GLU A 157 17.41 -0.45 -35.54
N SER A 158 17.70 -1.55 -36.26
CA SER A 158 17.01 -1.90 -37.52
C SER A 158 15.51 -2.14 -37.35
N ASP A 159 15.09 -2.57 -36.15
CA ASP A 159 13.75 -3.05 -35.86
C ASP A 159 12.97 -2.04 -34.99
N ILE A 160 13.60 -0.94 -34.57
CA ILE A 160 13.05 0.01 -33.60
C ILE A 160 11.76 0.72 -34.06
N TYR A 161 11.57 0.80 -35.38
CA TYR A 161 10.36 1.37 -35.97
C TYR A 161 9.25 0.34 -36.23
N ASP A 162 9.50 -0.96 -36.02
CA ASP A 162 8.47 -2.00 -36.04
C ASP A 162 7.73 -1.96 -34.70
N LEU A 163 6.72 -1.09 -34.61
CA LEU A 163 5.99 -0.84 -33.36
C LEU A 163 5.35 -2.12 -32.78
N PRO A 164 4.69 -2.99 -33.58
CA PRO A 164 4.23 -4.30 -33.09
C PRO A 164 5.31 -5.11 -32.37
N ARG A 165 6.48 -5.25 -33.00
CA ARG A 165 7.59 -6.04 -32.44
C ARG A 165 8.20 -5.38 -31.21
N LEU A 166 8.33 -4.06 -31.21
CA LEU A 166 8.81 -3.29 -30.07
C LEU A 166 7.89 -3.45 -28.85
N PHE A 167 6.58 -3.28 -29.02
CA PHE A 167 5.61 -3.41 -27.93
C PHE A 167 5.48 -4.86 -27.46
N ALA A 168 5.58 -5.84 -28.35
CA ALA A 168 5.59 -7.27 -27.99
C ALA A 168 6.81 -7.69 -27.15
N ALA A 169 7.92 -6.95 -27.23
CA ALA A 169 9.08 -7.19 -26.37
C ALA A 169 9.03 -6.39 -25.06
N ALA A 170 8.20 -5.35 -24.99
CA ALA A 170 8.12 -4.45 -23.85
C ALA A 170 7.27 -5.03 -22.72
N ALA A 171 7.68 -4.76 -21.47
CA ALA A 171 6.90 -5.07 -20.28
C ALA A 171 5.88 -3.96 -19.95
N ALA A 172 6.17 -2.72 -20.35
CA ALA A 172 5.30 -1.57 -20.07
C ALA A 172 5.49 -0.41 -21.05
N GLY A 173 4.47 0.44 -21.13
CA GLY A 173 4.47 1.72 -21.82
C GLY A 173 4.21 2.88 -20.85
N LEU A 174 4.89 4.00 -21.07
CA LEU A 174 4.86 5.21 -20.26
C LEU A 174 4.51 6.39 -21.16
N LEU A 175 3.43 7.11 -20.86
CA LEU A 175 3.17 8.39 -21.51
C LEU A 175 3.78 9.49 -20.64
N LEU A 176 4.78 10.19 -21.15
CA LEU A 176 5.42 11.27 -20.38
C LEU A 176 4.49 12.49 -20.32
N ARG A 177 4.52 13.19 -19.18
CA ARG A 177 3.72 14.38 -18.92
C ARG A 177 4.15 15.50 -19.86
N ALA A 178 3.18 16.15 -20.51
CA ALA A 178 3.48 17.32 -21.33
C ALA A 178 4.12 18.42 -20.47
N SER A 179 5.30 18.88 -20.88
CA SER A 179 5.87 20.12 -20.36
C SER A 179 5.25 21.28 -21.15
N PRO A 180 4.70 22.32 -20.49
CA PRO A 180 4.18 23.51 -21.18
C PRO A 180 5.27 24.29 -21.93
N VAL A 181 6.54 23.94 -21.74
CA VAL A 181 7.71 24.55 -22.39
C VAL A 181 8.19 23.72 -23.59
N ALA A 182 7.85 22.43 -23.68
CA ALA A 182 8.41 21.49 -24.67
C ALA A 182 7.87 21.71 -26.09
N SER A 183 8.46 22.70 -26.75
CA SER A 183 8.12 23.15 -28.11
C SER A 183 9.18 22.76 -29.14
N ASN A 184 10.33 22.26 -28.69
CA ASN A 184 11.47 21.86 -29.52
C ASN A 184 12.04 20.49 -29.09
N GLU A 185 12.99 19.95 -29.86
CA GLU A 185 13.60 18.64 -29.60
C GLU A 185 14.50 18.64 -28.34
N ASP A 186 15.12 19.76 -27.99
CA ASP A 186 16.00 19.86 -26.80
C ASP A 186 15.18 19.71 -25.50
N ASP A 187 13.99 20.28 -25.45
CA ASP A 187 13.09 20.16 -24.29
C ASP A 187 12.60 18.72 -24.08
N ILE A 188 12.41 17.96 -25.18
CA ILE A 188 12.05 16.54 -25.14
C ILE A 188 13.22 15.71 -24.64
N GLU A 189 14.42 16.01 -25.11
CA GLU A 189 15.63 15.34 -24.64
C GLU A 189 15.82 15.58 -23.14
N ALA A 190 15.59 16.80 -22.66
CA ALA A 190 15.61 17.11 -21.23
C ALA A 190 14.55 16.34 -20.43
N LEU A 191 13.30 16.29 -20.93
CA LEU A 191 12.22 15.52 -20.29
C LEU A 191 12.51 14.02 -20.28
N SER A 192 13.03 13.47 -21.39
CA SER A 192 13.41 12.07 -21.46
C SER A 192 14.53 11.76 -20.48
N HIS A 193 15.58 12.59 -20.42
CA HIS A 193 16.67 12.43 -19.45
C HIS A 193 16.18 12.49 -18.00
N ALA A 194 15.28 13.42 -17.66
CA ALA A 194 14.70 13.51 -16.33
C ALA A 194 13.89 12.24 -15.98
N SER A 195 13.07 11.76 -16.91
CA SER A 195 12.33 10.50 -16.74
C SER A 195 13.26 9.28 -16.63
N GLU A 196 14.39 9.28 -17.32
CA GLU A 196 15.38 8.20 -17.26
C GLU A 196 16.02 8.11 -15.87
N SER A 197 16.36 9.26 -15.27
CA SER A 197 16.88 9.31 -13.90
C SER A 197 15.86 8.79 -12.88
N GLU A 198 14.58 9.08 -13.08
CA GLU A 198 13.50 8.55 -12.24
C GLU A 198 13.33 7.03 -12.39
N LEU A 199 13.42 6.52 -13.63
CA LEU A 199 13.40 5.08 -13.91
C LEU A 199 14.61 4.37 -13.31
N GLU A 200 15.80 4.96 -13.35
CA GLU A 200 16.99 4.40 -12.72
C GLU A 200 16.78 4.26 -11.20
N ASN A 201 16.29 5.29 -10.52
CA ASN A 201 16.00 5.21 -9.09
C ASN A 201 14.95 4.13 -8.76
N ARG A 202 13.93 3.98 -9.62
CA ARG A 202 12.75 3.14 -9.33
C ARG A 202 12.86 1.71 -9.86
N LEU A 203 13.61 1.44 -10.92
CA LEU A 203 13.64 0.13 -11.60
C LEU A 203 15.01 -0.57 -11.57
N SER A 204 16.00 -0.02 -10.87
CA SER A 204 17.33 -0.65 -10.69
C SER A 204 17.33 -1.75 -9.63
N PHE A 205 16.48 -2.76 -9.82
CA PHE A 205 16.36 -3.95 -8.97
C PHE A 205 15.95 -5.17 -9.83
N PRO A 206 16.13 -6.42 -9.39
CA PRO A 206 15.90 -7.60 -10.23
C PRO A 206 14.41 -7.96 -10.36
N TRP A 207 13.66 -7.20 -11.14
CA TRP A 207 12.22 -7.43 -11.38
C TRP A 207 11.89 -8.44 -12.50
N VAL A 208 12.91 -8.96 -13.18
CA VAL A 208 12.85 -10.19 -13.98
C VAL A 208 13.85 -11.18 -13.41
N LEU A 209 13.41 -12.40 -13.14
CA LEU A 209 14.16 -13.42 -12.41
C LEU A 209 14.42 -14.66 -13.26
N PRO A 210 15.61 -15.27 -13.15
CA PRO A 210 15.93 -16.47 -13.92
C PRO A 210 15.15 -17.70 -13.41
N GLY A 211 15.07 -18.71 -14.26
CA GLY A 211 14.50 -20.01 -13.91
C GLY A 211 13.01 -20.16 -14.20
N LEU A 212 12.53 -21.39 -14.01
CA LEU A 212 11.12 -21.74 -14.21
C LEU A 212 10.30 -21.27 -13.00
N ILE A 213 9.17 -20.63 -13.27
CA ILE A 213 8.20 -20.27 -12.26
C ILE A 213 6.97 -21.18 -12.38
N GLN A 214 6.42 -21.55 -11.22
CA GLN A 214 5.20 -22.32 -11.13
C GLN A 214 4.15 -21.49 -10.41
N GLU A 215 2.93 -21.55 -10.93
CA GLU A 215 1.76 -21.02 -10.26
C GLU A 215 1.59 -21.69 -8.88
N LYS A 216 1.24 -20.89 -7.87
CA LYS A 216 1.05 -21.35 -6.49
C LYS A 216 -0.38 -21.07 -6.04
N THR A 217 -0.92 -21.99 -5.26
CA THR A 217 -2.22 -21.83 -4.60
C THR A 217 -2.01 -21.51 -3.14
N LEU A 218 -2.65 -20.46 -2.64
CA LEU A 218 -2.58 -20.00 -1.26
C LEU A 218 -3.97 -20.00 -0.66
N VAL A 219 -4.10 -20.56 0.54
CA VAL A 219 -5.33 -20.48 1.33
C VAL A 219 -5.31 -19.18 2.14
N LEU A 220 -6.33 -18.34 1.97
CA LEU A 220 -6.59 -17.16 2.79
C LEU A 220 -7.73 -17.48 3.76
N VAL A 221 -7.50 -17.31 5.06
CA VAL A 221 -8.54 -17.45 6.09
C VAL A 221 -8.92 -16.06 6.61
N ASP A 222 -10.22 -15.80 6.65
CA ASP A 222 -10.82 -14.46 6.77
C ASP A 222 -10.58 -13.61 5.51
N ALA A 223 -11.64 -13.35 4.75
CA ALA A 223 -11.53 -12.70 3.44
C ALA A 223 -11.11 -11.23 3.57
N ASN A 224 -11.37 -10.60 4.72
CA ASN A 224 -11.05 -9.21 5.01
C ASN A 224 -11.60 -8.20 3.97
N ILE A 225 -12.88 -8.37 3.59
CA ILE A 225 -13.56 -7.54 2.56
C ILE A 225 -14.70 -6.72 3.18
N SER A 226 -14.48 -6.14 4.35
CA SER A 226 -15.50 -5.27 4.96
C SER A 226 -15.88 -4.07 4.07
N HIS A 227 -15.03 -3.71 3.08
CA HIS A 227 -15.25 -2.64 2.11
C HIS A 227 -14.87 -3.07 0.68
N ALA A 228 -15.86 -3.44 -0.16
CA ALA A 228 -15.68 -3.90 -1.56
C ALA A 228 -15.42 -2.79 -2.60
N GLY A 229 -14.93 -1.61 -2.20
CA GLY A 229 -14.48 -0.61 -3.18
C GLY A 229 -13.10 -0.95 -3.75
N GLU A 230 -12.77 -0.46 -4.95
CA GLU A 230 -11.43 -0.53 -5.57
C GLU A 230 -10.29 0.05 -4.70
N LEU A 231 -10.65 0.75 -3.61
CA LEU A 231 -9.75 1.36 -2.63
C LEU A 231 -10.01 0.88 -1.18
N GLY A 232 -10.81 -0.18 -0.99
CA GLY A 232 -11.05 -0.83 0.30
C GLY A 232 -10.03 -1.93 0.61
N THR A 233 -9.86 -2.28 1.90
CA THR A 233 -8.79 -3.15 2.43
C THR A 233 -8.59 -4.48 1.68
N GLY A 234 -9.68 -5.06 1.16
CA GLY A 234 -9.62 -6.29 0.37
C GLY A 234 -8.93 -6.09 -0.98
N SER A 235 -9.20 -5.00 -1.71
CA SER A 235 -8.79 -4.81 -3.11
C SER A 235 -7.29 -4.93 -3.36
N GLY A 236 -6.46 -4.37 -2.47
CA GLY A 236 -5.00 -4.42 -2.61
C GLY A 236 -4.45 -5.85 -2.57
N LEU A 237 -4.95 -6.69 -1.67
CA LEU A 237 -4.54 -8.08 -1.52
C LEU A 237 -4.87 -8.91 -2.76
N TYR A 238 -6.13 -8.91 -3.19
CA TYR A 238 -6.58 -9.73 -4.32
C TYR A 238 -5.96 -9.25 -5.63
N HIS A 239 -5.78 -7.92 -5.79
CA HIS A 239 -5.02 -7.36 -6.91
C HIS A 239 -3.57 -7.83 -6.91
N ALA A 240 -2.88 -7.76 -5.77
CA ALA A 240 -1.51 -8.24 -5.63
C ALA A 240 -1.40 -9.74 -5.97
N ALA A 241 -2.29 -10.58 -5.45
CA ALA A 241 -2.33 -12.02 -5.76
C ALA A 241 -2.48 -12.27 -7.27
N LYS A 242 -3.41 -11.59 -7.93
CA LYS A 242 -3.62 -11.68 -9.37
C LYS A 242 -2.37 -11.27 -10.16
N LYS A 243 -1.73 -10.16 -9.78
CA LYS A 243 -0.54 -9.63 -10.46
C LYS A 243 0.72 -10.48 -10.24
N LEU A 244 0.76 -11.20 -9.12
CA LEU A 244 1.80 -12.17 -8.80
C LEU A 244 1.53 -13.56 -9.43
N GLY A 245 0.34 -13.82 -9.96
CA GLY A 245 -0.03 -15.17 -10.41
C GLY A 245 -0.14 -16.16 -9.26
N VAL A 246 -0.64 -15.71 -8.10
CA VAL A 246 -0.96 -16.57 -6.94
C VAL A 246 -2.47 -16.80 -6.93
N LYS A 247 -2.89 -18.07 -6.97
CA LYS A 247 -4.29 -18.48 -6.86
C LYS A 247 -4.72 -18.41 -5.40
N LEU A 248 -5.80 -17.69 -5.10
CA LEU A 248 -6.35 -17.60 -3.76
C LEU A 248 -7.54 -18.55 -3.59
N VAL A 249 -7.48 -19.39 -2.56
CA VAL A 249 -8.63 -20.14 -2.03
C VAL A 249 -9.05 -19.47 -0.75
N VAL A 250 -10.25 -18.89 -0.70
CA VAL A 250 -10.70 -18.10 0.44
C VAL A 250 -11.63 -18.91 1.33
N LEU A 251 -11.30 -18.97 2.62
CA LEU A 251 -12.12 -19.52 3.67
C LEU A 251 -12.72 -18.38 4.48
N ASP A 252 -14.02 -18.22 4.40
CA ASP A 252 -14.75 -17.16 5.11
C ASP A 252 -16.19 -17.62 5.37
N ASN A 253 -16.90 -16.89 6.24
CA ASN A 253 -18.29 -17.16 6.56
C ASN A 253 -19.20 -17.10 5.32
N GLU A 254 -20.28 -17.87 5.36
CA GLU A 254 -21.34 -17.77 4.36
C GLU A 254 -21.95 -16.35 4.34
N GLY A 255 -22.28 -15.85 3.14
CA GLY A 255 -22.74 -14.48 2.94
C GLY A 255 -21.63 -13.46 2.69
N SER A 256 -20.38 -13.90 2.51
CA SER A 256 -19.27 -13.03 2.11
C SER A 256 -19.48 -12.45 0.71
N LEU A 257 -19.01 -11.21 0.49
CA LEU A 257 -19.13 -10.50 -0.80
C LEU A 257 -18.47 -11.26 -1.97
N LEU A 258 -17.48 -12.13 -1.69
CA LEU A 258 -16.84 -12.98 -2.72
C LEU A 258 -17.78 -14.02 -3.34
N GLN A 259 -18.90 -14.33 -2.69
CA GLN A 259 -19.91 -15.22 -3.26
C GLN A 259 -20.75 -14.51 -4.34
N GLU A 260 -20.69 -13.19 -4.41
CA GLU A 260 -21.39 -12.41 -5.42
C GLU A 260 -20.65 -12.54 -6.77
N PRO A 261 -21.37 -12.69 -7.90
CA PRO A 261 -20.75 -12.89 -9.22
C PRO A 261 -19.75 -11.81 -9.62
N GLU A 262 -19.96 -10.57 -9.15
CA GLU A 262 -19.07 -9.43 -9.42
C GLU A 262 -17.70 -9.56 -8.74
N HIS A 263 -17.60 -10.24 -7.59
CA HIS A 263 -16.36 -10.39 -6.83
C HIS A 263 -15.74 -11.79 -6.96
N ALA A 264 -16.48 -12.78 -7.46
CA ALA A 264 -16.02 -14.17 -7.58
C ALA A 264 -14.70 -14.32 -8.36
N HIS A 265 -14.43 -13.43 -9.31
CA HIS A 265 -13.21 -13.43 -10.12
C HIS A 265 -11.91 -13.13 -9.35
N TRP A 266 -12.00 -12.75 -8.07
CA TRP A 266 -10.85 -12.44 -7.21
C TRP A 266 -10.22 -13.67 -6.57
N CYS A 267 -10.93 -14.80 -6.55
CA CYS A 267 -10.44 -16.05 -5.97
C CYS A 267 -10.61 -17.23 -6.94
N GLU A 268 -9.73 -18.22 -6.82
CA GLU A 268 -9.85 -19.50 -7.52
C GLU A 268 -11.02 -20.32 -6.95
N ALA A 269 -11.25 -20.23 -5.65
CA ALA A 269 -12.38 -20.86 -4.97
C ALA A 269 -12.72 -20.11 -3.68
N PHE A 270 -14.02 -20.08 -3.36
CA PHE A 270 -14.54 -19.65 -2.07
C PHE A 270 -15.16 -20.86 -1.37
N ILE A 271 -14.77 -21.11 -0.11
CA ILE A 271 -15.27 -22.24 0.68
C ILE A 271 -15.87 -21.70 1.98
N PRO A 272 -17.21 -21.75 2.13
CA PRO A 272 -17.86 -21.34 3.36
C PRO A 272 -17.28 -22.09 4.56
N THR A 273 -16.74 -21.35 5.51
CA THR A 273 -16.07 -21.87 6.71
C THR A 273 -16.55 -21.08 7.90
N LYS A 274 -17.04 -21.76 8.94
CA LYS A 274 -17.51 -21.10 10.16
C LYS A 274 -16.32 -20.47 10.88
N LEU A 275 -16.25 -19.14 10.86
CA LEU A 275 -15.25 -18.33 11.56
C LEU A 275 -15.96 -17.39 12.53
N THR A 276 -15.63 -17.48 13.82
CA THR A 276 -16.10 -16.54 14.84
C THR A 276 -14.96 -15.61 15.25
N ASN A 277 -15.29 -14.40 15.68
CA ASN A 277 -14.32 -13.49 16.27
C ASN A 277 -14.91 -12.94 17.59
N PRO A 278 -14.44 -13.39 18.77
CA PRO A 278 -13.27 -14.25 18.97
C PRO A 278 -13.44 -15.69 18.44
N PRO A 279 -12.36 -16.37 18.00
CA PRO A 279 -12.45 -17.73 17.49
C PRO A 279 -12.80 -18.77 18.57
N GLU A 280 -13.65 -19.72 18.22
CA GLU A 280 -13.99 -20.90 19.04
C GLU A 280 -12.88 -21.97 18.97
N GLU A 281 -12.83 -22.86 19.97
CA GLU A 281 -11.79 -23.91 20.09
C GLU A 281 -11.73 -24.87 18.88
N ASP A 282 -12.83 -25.05 18.15
CA ASP A 282 -12.92 -25.93 16.99
C ASP A 282 -12.53 -25.26 15.66
N CYS A 283 -12.14 -23.97 15.67
CA CYS A 283 -11.83 -23.19 14.47
C CYS A 283 -10.78 -23.86 13.57
N ALA A 284 -9.70 -24.40 14.13
CA ALA A 284 -8.66 -25.11 13.36
C ALA A 284 -9.20 -26.36 12.65
N SER A 285 -10.19 -27.04 13.24
CA SER A 285 -10.82 -28.23 12.64
C SER A 285 -11.69 -27.85 11.45
N HIS A 286 -12.48 -26.78 11.55
CA HIS A 286 -13.27 -26.26 10.43
C HIS A 286 -12.37 -25.82 9.25
N ILE A 287 -11.29 -25.09 9.53
CA ILE A 287 -10.30 -24.69 8.51
C ILE A 287 -9.73 -25.93 7.80
N LEU A 288 -9.32 -26.95 8.56
CA LEU A 288 -8.75 -28.17 8.00
C LEU A 288 -9.75 -28.95 7.13
N GLU A 289 -11.02 -29.04 7.54
CA GLU A 289 -12.07 -29.68 6.77
C GLU A 289 -12.33 -28.95 5.45
N SER A 290 -12.41 -27.62 5.48
CA SER A 290 -12.57 -26.79 4.28
C SER A 290 -11.39 -26.92 3.30
N ILE A 291 -10.15 -26.98 3.79
CA ILE A 291 -8.99 -27.20 2.91
C ILE A 291 -9.03 -28.60 2.30
N LYS A 292 -9.46 -29.62 3.06
CA LYS A 292 -9.62 -30.99 2.53
C LYS A 292 -10.73 -31.07 1.48
N SER A 293 -11.82 -30.32 1.65
CA SER A 293 -12.94 -30.31 0.69
C SER A 293 -12.57 -29.64 -0.65
N TYR A 294 -11.61 -28.70 -0.65
CA TYR A 294 -11.04 -28.12 -1.88
C TYR A 294 -10.44 -29.20 -2.81
N GLY A 295 -9.82 -30.24 -2.24
CA GLY A 295 -9.35 -31.42 -2.98
C GLY A 295 -8.19 -31.21 -3.95
N LYS A 296 -7.58 -30.02 -4.01
CA LYS A 296 -6.38 -29.73 -4.82
C LYS A 296 -5.20 -29.32 -3.92
N PRO A 297 -3.94 -29.45 -4.38
CA PRO A 297 -2.76 -29.03 -3.62
C PRO A 297 -2.78 -27.53 -3.29
N VAL A 298 -2.30 -27.20 -2.08
CA VAL A 298 -2.09 -25.83 -1.62
C VAL A 298 -0.62 -25.66 -1.22
N GLY A 299 -0.04 -24.51 -1.56
CA GLY A 299 1.36 -24.17 -1.29
C GLY A 299 1.58 -23.40 0.01
N GLY A 300 0.50 -22.89 0.63
CA GLY A 300 0.56 -22.12 1.86
C GLY A 300 -0.82 -21.82 2.43
N ILE A 301 -0.84 -21.31 3.66
CA ILE A 301 -2.02 -20.79 4.36
C ILE A 301 -1.64 -19.49 5.08
N ILE A 302 -2.51 -18.48 5.02
CA ILE A 302 -2.29 -17.18 5.66
C ILE A 302 -3.60 -16.59 6.19
N THR A 303 -3.50 -15.71 7.20
CA THR A 303 -4.56 -14.82 7.64
C THR A 303 -3.97 -13.43 7.91
N PHE A 304 -4.83 -12.42 7.91
CA PHE A 304 -4.47 -11.06 8.32
C PHE A 304 -5.32 -10.57 9.49
N ALA A 305 -6.02 -11.48 10.15
CA ALA A 305 -6.73 -11.24 11.39
C ALA A 305 -5.96 -11.91 12.54
N ASP A 306 -5.43 -11.10 13.44
CA ASP A 306 -4.43 -11.53 14.43
C ASP A 306 -4.95 -12.65 15.35
N SER A 307 -6.26 -12.65 15.62
CA SER A 307 -6.94 -13.65 16.46
C SER A 307 -6.92 -15.07 15.88
N PHE A 308 -6.72 -15.24 14.57
CA PHE A 308 -6.76 -16.57 13.93
C PHE A 308 -5.40 -17.27 13.87
N TRP A 309 -4.26 -16.58 14.06
CA TRP A 309 -2.93 -17.15 13.83
C TRP A 309 -2.66 -18.46 14.60
N VAL A 310 -3.12 -18.56 15.84
CA VAL A 310 -2.97 -19.76 16.68
C VAL A 310 -3.62 -20.99 16.03
N TYR A 311 -4.78 -20.81 15.39
CA TYR A 311 -5.53 -21.87 14.71
C TYR A 311 -4.98 -22.16 13.31
N ILE A 312 -4.45 -21.14 12.62
CA ILE A 312 -3.73 -21.30 11.36
C ILE A 312 -2.51 -22.17 11.53
N CYS A 313 -1.71 -21.95 12.59
CA CYS A 313 -0.54 -22.76 12.88
C CYS A 313 -0.91 -24.24 13.13
N GLU A 314 -2.01 -24.48 13.86
CA GLU A 314 -2.48 -25.85 14.11
C GLU A 314 -2.94 -26.54 12.82
N ALA A 315 -3.69 -25.84 11.95
CA ALA A 315 -4.12 -26.37 10.67
C ALA A 315 -2.93 -26.62 9.72
N ALA A 316 -1.97 -25.68 9.68
CA ALA A 316 -0.77 -25.77 8.85
C ALA A 316 0.10 -26.98 9.21
N ASP A 317 0.33 -27.23 10.50
CA ASP A 317 1.11 -28.38 10.99
C ASP A 317 0.49 -29.71 10.53
N LYS A 318 -0.84 -29.84 10.65
CA LYS A 318 -1.59 -31.03 10.18
C LYS A 318 -1.54 -31.22 8.66
N LEU A 319 -1.25 -30.17 7.90
CA LEU A 319 -1.13 -30.17 6.43
C LEU A 319 0.32 -30.26 5.95
N GLY A 320 1.31 -30.18 6.85
CA GLY A 320 2.73 -30.09 6.49
C GLY A 320 3.10 -28.77 5.81
N LEU A 321 2.33 -27.71 6.05
CA LEU A 321 2.61 -26.35 5.56
C LEU A 321 3.52 -25.63 6.54
N GLN A 322 4.36 -24.72 6.03
CA GLN A 322 5.32 -23.98 6.86
C GLN A 322 4.65 -22.78 7.52
N THR A 323 4.75 -22.70 8.85
CA THR A 323 4.45 -21.50 9.66
C THR A 323 5.46 -21.39 10.80
N SER A 324 5.52 -20.24 11.47
CA SER A 324 6.16 -20.18 12.79
C SER A 324 5.36 -20.97 13.82
N SER A 325 5.93 -21.19 15.01
CA SER A 325 5.28 -22.00 16.04
C SER A 325 4.00 -21.35 16.57
N GLN A 326 3.01 -22.17 16.94
CA GLN A 326 1.77 -21.70 17.55
C GLN A 326 2.02 -20.84 18.79
N GLU A 327 2.99 -21.20 19.62
CA GLU A 327 3.36 -20.44 20.82
C GLU A 327 3.93 -19.06 20.47
N ALA A 328 4.73 -18.95 19.41
CA ALA A 328 5.28 -17.67 18.96
C ALA A 328 4.17 -16.68 18.59
N TYR A 329 3.20 -17.13 17.80
CA TYR A 329 2.05 -16.31 17.43
C TYR A 329 1.15 -16.00 18.62
N ARG A 330 0.92 -16.97 19.52
CA ARG A 330 0.16 -16.74 20.76
C ARG A 330 0.77 -15.62 21.61
N ILE A 331 2.10 -15.61 21.76
CA ILE A 331 2.79 -14.54 22.48
C ILE A 331 2.66 -13.22 21.73
N ALA A 332 2.93 -13.21 20.42
CA ALA A 332 2.94 -12.01 19.60
C ALA A 332 1.58 -11.29 19.55
N THR A 333 0.49 -12.04 19.35
CA THR A 333 -0.85 -11.45 19.15
C THR A 333 -1.62 -11.19 20.44
N ASN A 334 -1.07 -11.58 21.60
CA ASN A 334 -1.67 -11.31 22.90
C ASN A 334 -0.85 -10.27 23.66
N LYS A 335 -1.45 -9.09 23.89
CA LYS A 335 -0.77 -7.93 24.50
C LYS A 335 -0.18 -8.23 25.88
N TYR A 336 -0.87 -9.00 26.72
CA TYR A 336 -0.33 -9.39 28.03
C TYR A 336 0.91 -10.28 27.90
N LEU A 337 0.87 -11.28 27.02
CA LEU A 337 1.98 -12.21 26.81
C LEU A 337 3.18 -11.49 26.18
N THR A 338 2.96 -10.61 25.20
CA THR A 338 4.01 -9.75 24.64
C THR A 338 4.66 -8.91 25.73
N SER A 339 3.89 -8.19 26.56
CA SER A 339 4.46 -7.40 27.65
C SER A 339 5.26 -8.24 28.65
N LYS A 340 4.77 -9.44 29.00
CA LYS A 340 5.52 -10.37 29.86
C LYS A 340 6.80 -10.88 29.21
N TYR A 341 6.77 -11.15 27.90
CA TYR A 341 7.92 -11.62 27.15
C TYR A 341 9.04 -10.56 27.09
N GLU A 342 8.66 -9.29 26.94
CA GLU A 342 9.57 -8.14 26.97
C GLU A 342 10.08 -7.80 28.38
N GLY A 343 9.54 -8.45 29.41
CA GLY A 343 9.93 -8.24 30.79
C GLY A 343 9.28 -7.01 31.43
N HIS A 344 8.20 -6.48 30.83
CA HIS A 344 7.42 -5.40 31.42
C HIS A 344 6.71 -5.87 32.70
N GLU A 345 6.53 -4.94 33.63
CA GLU A 345 5.63 -5.13 34.76
C GLU A 345 4.18 -4.97 34.31
N ALA A 346 3.63 -6.06 33.76
CA ALA A 346 2.26 -6.15 33.28
C ALA A 346 1.42 -7.11 34.12
N PHE A 347 0.14 -6.82 34.31
CA PHE A 347 -0.79 -7.66 35.07
C PHE A 347 -2.01 -7.99 34.22
N ARG A 348 -2.53 -9.20 34.37
CA ARG A 348 -3.75 -9.64 33.69
C ARG A 348 -4.92 -9.64 34.66
N ALA A 349 -6.06 -9.15 34.20
CA ALA A 349 -7.34 -9.26 34.89
C ALA A 349 -8.45 -9.54 33.86
N SER A 350 -9.57 -10.08 34.35
CA SER A 350 -10.75 -10.42 33.55
C SER A 350 -12.03 -9.74 34.06
N SER A 351 -11.93 -9.02 35.17
CA SER A 351 -13.04 -8.32 35.82
C SER A 351 -12.55 -7.09 36.58
N LEU A 352 -13.50 -6.22 36.96
CA LEU A 352 -13.21 -5.04 37.78
C LEU A 352 -12.67 -5.42 39.17
N GLU A 353 -13.20 -6.47 39.79
CA GLU A 353 -12.76 -6.93 41.10
C GLU A 353 -11.28 -7.34 41.06
N GLU A 354 -10.91 -8.19 40.10
CA GLU A 354 -9.51 -8.60 39.89
C GLU A 354 -8.60 -7.40 39.60
N ALA A 355 -9.06 -6.44 38.79
CA ALA A 355 -8.28 -5.24 38.48
C ALA A 355 -7.98 -4.39 39.73
N LEU A 356 -8.97 -4.20 40.61
CA LEU A 356 -8.80 -3.45 41.86
C LEU A 356 -7.91 -4.20 42.86
N GLU A 357 -8.02 -5.53 42.92
CA GLU A 357 -7.14 -6.36 43.72
C GLU A 357 -5.69 -6.27 43.25
N VAL A 358 -5.45 -6.38 41.94
CA VAL A 358 -4.12 -6.20 41.32
C VAL A 358 -3.57 -4.82 41.66
N ALA A 359 -4.37 -3.76 41.45
CA ALA A 359 -3.95 -2.39 41.70
C ALA A 359 -3.54 -2.15 43.16
N THR A 360 -4.30 -2.71 44.10
CA THR A 360 -4.04 -2.59 45.54
C THR A 360 -2.83 -3.41 45.97
N LYS A 361 -2.74 -4.66 45.52
CA LYS A 361 -1.70 -5.61 45.92
C LYS A 361 -0.31 -5.20 45.44
N HIS A 362 -0.23 -4.60 44.26
CA HIS A 362 1.04 -4.28 43.60
C HIS A 362 1.43 -2.80 43.69
N GLU A 363 0.61 -1.95 44.32
CA GLU A 363 0.87 -0.51 44.46
C GLU A 363 1.25 0.16 43.11
N LEU A 364 0.38 -0.03 42.10
CA LEU A 364 0.72 0.29 40.71
C LEU A 364 1.13 1.76 40.47
N PRO A 365 2.13 2.01 39.60
CA PRO A 365 2.60 3.36 39.30
C PRO A 365 1.74 4.04 38.23
N TYR A 366 0.98 5.07 38.61
CA TYR A 366 0.21 5.88 37.67
C TYR A 366 1.07 6.91 36.93
N PRO A 367 0.77 7.22 35.64
CA PRO A 367 -0.33 6.69 34.86
C PRO A 367 -0.10 5.26 34.34
N LEU A 368 -1.20 4.52 34.20
CA LEU A 368 -1.25 3.17 33.63
C LEU A 368 -1.91 3.20 32.26
N ILE A 369 -1.74 2.12 31.51
CA ILE A 369 -2.56 1.79 30.33
C ILE A 369 -3.33 0.50 30.63
N VAL A 370 -4.62 0.51 30.29
CA VAL A 370 -5.50 -0.66 30.30
C VAL A 370 -5.92 -0.94 28.87
N LYS A 371 -5.68 -2.16 28.37
CA LYS A 371 -6.04 -2.57 27.01
C LYS A 371 -6.48 -4.04 26.97
N PRO A 372 -7.46 -4.43 26.13
CA PRO A 372 -7.85 -5.83 25.97
C PRO A 372 -6.66 -6.66 25.50
N CYS A 373 -6.55 -7.92 25.94
CA CYS A 373 -5.42 -8.78 25.58
C CYS A 373 -5.37 -9.08 24.09
N ASP A 374 -6.53 -9.38 23.50
CA ASP A 374 -6.69 -9.75 22.08
C ASP A 374 -7.37 -8.62 21.29
N GLY A 375 -7.32 -7.37 21.79
CA GLY A 375 -8.02 -6.24 21.18
C GLY A 375 -7.34 -5.69 19.92
N TRP A 376 -8.12 -5.05 19.06
CA TRP A 376 -7.67 -4.40 17.81
C TRP A 376 -8.32 -3.01 17.63
N SER A 377 -7.81 -2.24 16.66
CA SER A 377 -8.31 -0.89 16.31
C SER A 377 -8.29 0.12 17.46
N SER A 378 -7.42 -0.09 18.45
CA SER A 378 -7.30 0.73 19.66
C SER A 378 -8.62 0.88 20.44
N GLU A 379 -9.55 -0.06 20.28
CA GLU A 379 -10.81 -0.08 21.01
C GLU A 379 -10.61 -0.61 22.44
N GLY A 380 -11.28 0.01 23.42
CA GLY A 380 -11.13 -0.37 24.83
C GLY A 380 -9.77 -0.03 25.47
N VAL A 381 -8.90 0.69 24.77
CA VAL A 381 -7.61 1.17 25.28
C VAL A 381 -7.80 2.45 26.07
N SER A 382 -7.31 2.51 27.31
CA SER A 382 -7.50 3.64 28.21
C SER A 382 -6.25 3.98 29.00
N ARG A 383 -5.88 5.27 29.02
CA ARG A 383 -4.92 5.81 29.98
C ARG A 383 -5.62 6.00 31.32
N VAL A 384 -5.02 5.52 32.38
CA VAL A 384 -5.57 5.56 33.73
C VAL A 384 -4.63 6.37 34.60
N ASP A 385 -5.05 7.59 34.95
CA ASP A 385 -4.21 8.54 35.71
C ASP A 385 -4.31 8.37 37.24
N SER A 386 -5.25 7.56 37.73
CA SER A 386 -5.45 7.32 39.17
C SER A 386 -6.20 6.02 39.45
N PHE A 387 -6.16 5.55 40.69
CA PHE A 387 -6.92 4.38 41.15
C PHE A 387 -8.42 4.49 40.87
N ASP A 388 -9.01 5.65 41.12
CA ASP A 388 -10.44 5.89 40.90
C ASP A 388 -10.84 5.81 39.41
N ALA A 389 -9.90 6.13 38.51
CA ALA A 389 -10.14 6.06 37.06
C ALA A 389 -10.11 4.63 36.49
N LEU A 390 -9.54 3.66 37.23
CA LEU A 390 -9.40 2.27 36.76
C LEU A 390 -10.76 1.63 36.47
N ALA A 391 -11.75 1.89 37.32
CA ALA A 391 -13.08 1.31 37.17
C ALA A 391 -13.79 1.76 35.88
N THR A 392 -13.53 3.00 35.44
CA THR A 392 -14.07 3.54 34.19
C THR A 392 -13.42 2.87 32.98
N ALA A 393 -12.09 2.71 33.01
CA ALA A 393 -11.34 2.05 31.94
C ALA A 393 -11.79 0.59 31.72
N VAL A 394 -11.92 -0.20 32.80
CA VAL A 394 -12.36 -1.59 32.70
C VAL A 394 -13.77 -1.70 32.11
N LYS A 395 -14.68 -0.79 32.49
CA LYS A 395 -16.06 -0.77 31.97
C LYS A 395 -16.17 -0.31 30.51
N ALA A 396 -15.15 0.36 29.98
CA ALA A 396 -15.12 0.82 28.59
C ALA A 396 -14.78 -0.29 27.59
N ILE A 397 -14.30 -1.45 28.07
CA ILE A 397 -13.96 -2.60 27.21
C ILE A 397 -15.24 -3.28 26.73
N ASP A 398 -15.44 -3.33 25.41
CA ASP A 398 -16.49 -4.14 24.79
C ASP A 398 -16.06 -5.62 24.77
N THR A 399 -16.37 -6.34 25.86
CA THR A 399 -15.96 -7.73 26.03
C THR A 399 -16.61 -8.68 25.03
N SER A 400 -17.68 -8.26 24.35
CA SER A 400 -18.31 -9.07 23.30
C SER A 400 -17.47 -9.13 22.03
N ARG A 401 -16.59 -8.14 21.83
CA ARG A 401 -15.68 -8.06 20.68
C ARG A 401 -14.28 -8.51 21.04
N HIS A 402 -13.76 -8.03 22.18
CA HIS A 402 -12.33 -8.15 22.51
C HIS A 402 -12.02 -9.24 23.54
N GLY A 403 -13.04 -10.00 23.96
CA GLY A 403 -12.93 -10.92 25.09
C GLY A 403 -12.91 -10.22 26.45
N THR A 404 -12.87 -11.00 27.52
CA THR A 404 -12.93 -10.49 28.89
C THR A 404 -11.57 -10.18 29.49
N GLU A 405 -10.49 -10.77 28.98
CA GLU A 405 -9.14 -10.57 29.51
C GLU A 405 -8.52 -9.26 29.00
N PHE A 406 -7.89 -8.52 29.92
CA PHE A 406 -7.17 -7.29 29.63
C PHE A 406 -5.88 -7.19 30.43
N VAL A 407 -4.96 -6.38 29.91
CA VAL A 407 -3.68 -6.08 30.54
C VAL A 407 -3.71 -4.70 31.21
N ILE A 408 -3.09 -4.62 32.37
CA ILE A 408 -2.80 -3.40 33.12
C ILE A 408 -1.27 -3.27 33.19
N GLU A 409 -0.71 -2.23 32.60
CA GLU A 409 0.74 -1.97 32.63
C GLU A 409 1.03 -0.47 32.77
N LYS A 410 2.28 -0.12 33.05
CA LYS A 410 2.72 1.28 33.10
C LYS A 410 2.51 1.95 31.73
N TYR A 411 2.02 3.19 31.73
CA TYR A 411 2.01 4.02 30.52
C TYR A 411 3.43 4.53 30.20
N CYS A 412 3.93 4.24 29.00
CA CYS A 412 5.14 4.84 28.47
C CYS A 412 4.78 6.14 27.74
N SER A 413 5.32 7.29 28.19
CA SER A 413 4.97 8.60 27.64
C SER A 413 5.85 9.07 26.48
N GLY A 414 6.81 8.25 26.03
CA GLY A 414 7.68 8.60 24.90
C GLY A 414 6.93 8.66 23.56
N PRO A 415 7.55 9.20 22.50
CA PRO A 415 7.01 9.19 21.15
C PRO A 415 6.59 7.78 20.72
N GLU A 416 5.39 7.67 20.15
CA GLU A 416 4.86 6.43 19.56
C GLU A 416 5.25 6.34 18.08
N VAL A 417 5.49 5.11 17.64
CA VAL A 417 5.93 4.77 16.29
C VAL A 417 5.40 3.42 15.87
N ASP A 418 5.18 3.28 14.56
CA ASP A 418 5.08 1.98 13.92
C ASP A 418 6.45 1.56 13.40
N VAL A 419 6.79 0.30 13.61
CA VAL A 419 8.04 -0.31 13.18
C VAL A 419 7.70 -1.52 12.31
N ASN A 420 8.04 -1.42 11.03
CA ASN A 420 7.65 -2.38 10.01
C ASN A 420 8.88 -3.16 9.51
N PHE A 421 8.79 -4.49 9.50
CA PHE A 421 9.83 -5.38 8.98
C PHE A 421 9.31 -6.24 7.84
N VAL A 422 10.15 -6.43 6.81
CA VAL A 422 10.05 -7.57 5.89
C VAL A 422 11.14 -8.57 6.28
N LEU A 423 10.73 -9.70 6.83
CA LEU A 423 11.64 -10.77 7.26
C LEU A 423 11.57 -11.97 6.33
N LEU A 424 12.73 -12.53 6.02
CA LEU A 424 12.86 -13.81 5.34
C LEU A 424 14.08 -14.57 5.88
N ASP A 425 13.89 -15.81 6.32
CA ASP A 425 14.92 -16.64 6.96
C ASP A 425 15.61 -15.96 8.18
N GLY A 426 14.95 -14.99 8.79
CA GLY A 426 15.47 -14.16 9.89
C GLY A 426 16.37 -13.00 9.44
N GLU A 427 16.47 -12.75 8.14
CA GLU A 427 17.12 -11.57 7.56
C GLU A 427 16.11 -10.44 7.40
N VAL A 428 16.52 -9.21 7.70
CA VAL A 428 15.75 -8.00 7.42
C VAL A 428 15.98 -7.59 5.97
N LEU A 429 14.98 -7.79 5.11
CA LEU A 429 15.03 -7.38 3.71
C LEU A 429 14.61 -5.91 3.50
N PHE A 430 13.66 -5.45 4.31
CA PHE A 430 13.24 -4.05 4.36
C PHE A 430 12.82 -3.69 5.79
N PHE A 431 13.04 -2.44 6.16
CA PHE A 431 12.77 -1.90 7.48
C PHE A 431 12.34 -0.45 7.37
N GLU A 432 11.26 -0.10 8.06
CA GLU A 432 10.72 1.25 8.05
C GLU A 432 10.16 1.60 9.43
N VAL A 433 10.30 2.87 9.81
CA VAL A 433 9.72 3.44 11.03
C VAL A 433 8.95 4.69 10.65
N CYS A 434 7.69 4.75 11.07
CA CYS A 434 6.85 5.93 10.90
C CYS A 434 6.51 6.53 12.27
N ASP A 435 6.31 7.85 12.28
CA ASP A 435 5.86 8.57 13.47
C ASP A 435 4.36 8.38 13.61
N ASP A 436 3.93 7.90 14.77
CA ASP A 436 2.52 7.86 15.13
C ASP A 436 2.24 9.06 16.05
N LEU A 437 1.44 10.02 15.55
CA LEU A 437 1.25 11.28 16.25
C LEU A 437 0.39 11.10 17.51
N PRO A 438 0.60 11.93 18.54
CA PRO A 438 -0.18 11.87 19.76
C PRO A 438 -1.70 11.85 19.49
N LYS A 439 -2.38 10.85 20.06
CA LYS A 439 -3.84 10.74 20.06
C LYS A 439 -4.44 11.59 21.17
N SER A 440 -5.76 11.81 21.16
CA SER A 440 -6.41 12.66 22.16
C SER A 440 -6.25 12.17 23.61
N ALA A 441 -6.07 10.87 23.84
CA ALA A 441 -5.78 10.29 25.15
C ALA A 441 -4.31 10.39 25.59
N ASP A 442 -3.39 10.82 24.72
CA ASP A 442 -1.99 11.03 25.08
C ASP A 442 -1.79 12.26 25.97
N ILE A 443 -0.67 12.29 26.71
CA ILE A 443 -0.33 13.45 27.56
C ILE A 443 -0.15 14.71 26.71
N ASN A 444 0.47 14.55 25.54
CA ASN A 444 0.71 15.61 24.56
C ASN A 444 -0.33 15.58 23.42
N GLY A 445 -1.48 14.93 23.66
CA GLY A 445 -2.54 14.72 22.70
C GLY A 445 -3.28 16.01 22.30
N PRO A 446 -3.78 16.11 21.07
CA PRO A 446 -4.62 17.23 20.67
C PRO A 446 -5.99 17.15 21.35
N THR A 447 -6.57 18.30 21.69
CA THR A 447 -7.97 18.39 22.15
C THR A 447 -8.89 18.50 20.92
N VAL A 448 -9.13 17.36 20.26
CA VAL A 448 -9.93 17.27 19.04
C VAL A 448 -10.96 16.15 19.19
N GLY A 449 -12.17 16.39 18.69
CA GLY A 449 -13.28 15.44 18.72
C GLY A 449 -14.13 15.48 19.99
N SER A 450 -15.25 14.77 19.97
CA SER A 450 -16.18 14.69 21.11
C SER A 450 -15.74 13.75 22.25
N VAL A 451 -14.71 12.91 22.04
CA VAL A 451 -14.24 11.89 22.99
C VAL A 451 -12.71 11.82 23.02
N THR A 452 -12.13 11.61 24.20
CA THR A 452 -10.70 11.34 24.42
C THR A 452 -10.40 9.84 24.35
N ASN A 453 -9.58 9.41 23.39
CA ASN A 453 -9.24 8.01 23.11
C ASN A 453 -7.90 7.88 22.36
N PHE A 454 -7.49 6.64 22.07
CA PHE A 454 -6.32 6.32 21.24
C PHE A 454 -6.70 6.08 19.77
N HIS A 455 -7.70 6.80 19.26
CA HIS A 455 -8.11 6.68 17.86
C HIS A 455 -7.08 7.39 16.97
N GLU A 456 -6.55 6.65 15.99
CA GLU A 456 -5.53 7.14 15.07
C GLU A 456 -5.99 8.41 14.33
N LEU A 457 -5.11 9.42 14.28
CA LEU A 457 -5.40 10.67 13.59
C LEU A 457 -4.49 10.85 12.39
N ASN A 458 -3.18 10.86 12.64
CA ASN A 458 -2.16 11.06 11.61
C ASN A 458 -0.93 10.20 11.92
N SER A 459 -0.29 9.70 10.86
CA SER A 459 1.04 9.10 10.98
C SER A 459 1.95 9.64 9.86
N VAL A 460 3.26 9.80 10.13
CA VAL A 460 4.22 10.46 9.22
C VAL A 460 5.33 9.52 8.80
N TYR A 461 5.54 9.43 7.49
CA TYR A 461 6.48 8.53 6.84
C TYR A 461 7.52 9.35 6.07
N PRO A 462 8.84 9.14 6.27
CA PRO A 462 9.46 8.41 7.39
C PRO A 462 9.40 9.17 8.73
N SER A 463 9.74 8.47 9.80
CA SER A 463 9.95 9.04 11.14
C SER A 463 11.04 10.13 11.18
N LYS A 464 10.85 11.13 12.02
CA LYS A 464 11.85 12.18 12.36
C LYS A 464 12.63 11.85 13.64
N LEU A 465 12.46 10.66 14.22
CA LEU A 465 13.27 10.23 15.36
C LEU A 465 14.77 10.27 15.03
N PRO A 466 15.64 10.50 16.03
CA PRO A 466 17.08 10.40 15.82
C PRO A 466 17.49 9.00 15.34
N ASP A 467 18.46 8.92 14.41
CA ASP A 467 18.94 7.63 13.86
C ASP A 467 19.36 6.60 14.92
N GLN A 468 19.84 7.07 16.07
CA GLN A 468 20.21 6.18 17.19
C GLN A 468 18.98 5.51 17.81
N GLU A 469 17.86 6.21 17.90
CA GLU A 469 16.59 5.71 18.41
C GLU A 469 15.91 4.81 17.38
N ILE A 470 15.99 5.15 16.09
CA ILE A 470 15.55 4.26 15.00
C ILE A 470 16.32 2.92 15.03
N ARG A 471 17.64 2.95 15.20
CA ARG A 471 18.45 1.72 15.34
C ARG A 471 18.13 0.95 16.62
N LEU A 472 17.88 1.65 17.73
CA LEU A 472 17.46 1.05 18.99
C LEU A 472 16.15 0.26 18.82
N LEU A 473 15.15 0.86 18.17
CA LEU A 473 13.88 0.21 17.85
C LEU A 473 14.11 -1.01 16.95
N ARG A 474 14.85 -0.82 15.83
CA ARG A 474 15.19 -1.90 14.89
C ARG A 474 15.78 -3.11 15.59
N ASP A 475 16.84 -2.91 16.36
CA ASP A 475 17.63 -3.99 16.92
C ASP A 475 16.90 -4.66 18.11
N SER A 476 16.19 -3.87 18.92
CA SER A 476 15.40 -4.41 20.04
C SER A 476 14.26 -5.29 19.55
N PHE A 477 13.46 -4.77 18.61
CA PHE A 477 12.27 -5.45 18.12
C PHE A 477 12.62 -6.65 17.23
N LEU A 478 13.64 -6.53 16.38
CA LEU A 478 14.16 -7.67 15.61
C LEU A 478 14.62 -8.81 16.54
N ASN A 479 15.34 -8.47 17.62
CA ASN A 479 15.79 -9.46 18.59
C ASN A 479 14.62 -10.18 19.26
N THR A 480 13.53 -9.48 19.59
CA THR A 480 12.29 -10.08 20.10
C THR A 480 11.68 -11.04 19.08
N LEU A 481 11.48 -10.61 17.83
CA LEU A 481 10.92 -11.44 16.75
C LEU A 481 11.75 -12.71 16.55
N LEU A 482 13.08 -12.59 16.48
CA LEU A 482 13.98 -13.73 16.27
C LEU A 482 14.00 -14.70 17.46
N LYS A 483 13.89 -14.21 18.70
CA LYS A 483 13.79 -15.08 19.89
C LYS A 483 12.46 -15.81 20.00
N LEU A 484 11.37 -15.20 19.51
CA LEU A 484 10.09 -15.87 19.33
C LEU A 484 10.13 -16.90 18.19
N GLY A 485 11.12 -16.83 17.31
CA GLY A 485 11.21 -17.69 16.13
C GLY A 485 10.39 -17.19 14.95
N LEU A 486 9.93 -15.93 14.98
CA LEU A 486 9.27 -15.25 13.87
C LEU A 486 10.34 -14.78 12.88
N ARG A 487 10.60 -15.60 11.85
CA ARG A 487 11.71 -15.41 10.91
C ARG A 487 11.28 -15.03 9.50
N ASP A 488 10.01 -15.22 9.18
CA ASP A 488 9.44 -15.04 7.85
C ASP A 488 8.11 -14.30 7.99
N GLY A 489 7.93 -13.21 7.26
CA GLY A 489 6.68 -12.46 7.21
C GLY A 489 6.87 -10.96 7.15
N ILE A 490 5.76 -10.27 6.96
CA ILE A 490 5.66 -8.84 7.21
C ILE A 490 5.25 -8.68 8.67
N MET A 491 6.03 -7.95 9.44
CA MET A 491 5.80 -7.74 10.87
C MET A 491 5.59 -6.25 11.10
N HIS A 492 4.39 -5.88 11.52
CA HIS A 492 4.04 -4.54 11.95
C HIS A 492 4.03 -4.51 13.47
N LEU A 493 4.86 -3.68 14.08
CA LEU A 493 4.98 -3.57 15.53
C LEU A 493 4.72 -2.14 15.94
N GLU A 494 3.95 -1.95 16.99
CA GLU A 494 3.75 -0.64 17.60
C GLU A 494 4.65 -0.50 18.81
N GLY A 495 5.26 0.66 18.99
CA GLY A 495 6.20 0.88 20.07
C GLY A 495 6.34 2.33 20.47
N ARG A 496 7.02 2.55 21.59
CA ARG A 496 7.41 3.87 22.06
C ARG A 496 8.89 3.93 22.38
N VAL A 497 9.47 5.14 22.33
CA VAL A 497 10.83 5.38 22.80
C VAL A 497 10.81 6.02 24.19
N GLU A 498 10.91 5.20 25.23
CA GLU A 498 10.96 5.69 26.61
C GLU A 498 12.24 6.52 26.82
N ASN A 499 12.10 7.68 27.47
CA ASN A 499 13.20 8.64 27.66
C ASN A 499 13.86 9.10 26.34
N SER A 500 13.08 9.20 25.25
CA SER A 500 13.56 9.76 23.98
C SER A 500 14.20 11.14 24.19
N THR A 501 15.18 11.43 23.33
CA THR A 501 15.79 12.76 23.22
C THR A 501 14.93 13.74 22.43
N THR A 502 13.80 13.27 21.88
CA THR A 502 12.79 14.07 21.18
C THR A 502 11.40 13.86 21.77
N ASP A 503 10.53 14.85 21.64
CA ASP A 503 9.12 14.76 21.99
C ASP A 503 8.30 15.61 21.02
N TYR A 504 7.02 15.30 20.90
CA TYR A 504 6.11 16.06 20.06
C TYR A 504 5.85 17.44 20.67
N LYS A 505 6.07 18.49 19.89
CA LYS A 505 5.80 19.87 20.28
C LYS A 505 5.03 20.58 19.18
N LEU A 506 4.05 21.39 19.57
CA LEU A 506 3.32 22.27 18.66
C LEU A 506 4.14 23.55 18.45
N VAL A 507 4.70 23.73 17.25
CA VAL A 507 5.47 24.92 16.87
C VAL A 507 4.80 25.54 15.65
N ASN A 508 4.45 26.82 15.74
CA ASN A 508 3.76 27.57 14.66
C ASN A 508 2.47 26.88 14.14
N GLY A 509 1.77 26.11 14.98
CA GLY A 509 0.56 25.39 14.61
C GLY A 509 0.80 24.01 14.00
N ILE A 510 2.07 23.57 13.86
CA ILE A 510 2.44 22.25 13.36
C ILE A 510 2.94 21.39 14.52
N LEU A 511 2.34 20.22 14.70
CA LEU A 511 2.75 19.23 15.70
C LEU A 511 3.79 18.30 15.06
N ASP A 512 5.02 18.31 15.57
CA ASP A 512 6.11 17.48 15.06
C ASP A 512 7.12 17.13 16.16
N LEU A 513 8.04 16.21 15.89
CA LEU A 513 9.13 15.86 16.81
C LEU A 513 10.17 16.97 16.90
N HIS A 514 10.50 17.33 18.14
CA HIS A 514 11.53 18.32 18.48
C HIS A 514 12.41 17.81 19.62
N PRO A 515 13.69 18.24 19.69
CA PRO A 515 14.56 17.91 20.81
C PRO A 515 13.95 18.31 22.17
N VAL A 516 14.13 17.45 23.16
CA VAL A 516 13.76 17.72 24.56
C VAL A 516 14.86 18.54 25.22
N ASP A 517 14.49 19.63 25.90
CA ASP A 517 15.41 20.39 26.73
C ASP A 517 15.62 19.61 28.04
N HIS A 518 16.70 18.85 28.13
CA HIS A 518 17.02 18.12 29.36
C HIS A 518 17.28 19.11 30.50
N SER A 519 16.51 18.99 31.60
CA SER A 519 16.79 19.69 32.85
C SER A 519 18.19 19.32 33.37
N PRO A 520 18.87 20.19 34.14
CA PRO A 520 20.20 19.90 34.69
C PRO A 520 20.15 18.69 35.63
N GLY A 521 20.50 17.52 35.10
CA GLY A 521 20.57 16.21 35.72
C GLY A 521 21.09 15.20 34.69
N GLU A 522 21.47 13.98 35.10
CA GLU A 522 21.87 12.96 34.12
C GLU A 522 20.63 12.49 33.32
N PRO A 523 20.58 12.73 32.00
CA PRO A 523 19.45 12.26 31.20
C PRO A 523 19.43 10.74 31.19
N LYS A 524 18.26 10.15 31.46
CA LYS A 524 18.07 8.71 31.26
C LYS A 524 18.27 8.37 29.78
N LYS A 525 18.90 7.23 29.52
CA LYS A 525 19.14 6.77 28.15
C LYS A 525 17.82 6.32 27.50
N PRO A 526 17.59 6.63 26.21
CA PRO A 526 16.46 6.08 25.47
C PRO A 526 16.42 4.55 25.51
N SER A 527 15.21 3.98 25.64
CA SER A 527 14.94 2.55 25.56
C SER A 527 13.69 2.28 24.72
N ALA A 528 13.70 1.20 23.94
CA ALA A 528 12.54 0.78 23.17
C ALA A 528 11.50 0.13 24.11
N TRP A 529 10.24 0.52 23.96
CA TRP A 529 9.09 -0.03 24.68
C TRP A 529 8.13 -0.64 23.65
N LEU A 530 8.08 -1.97 23.57
CA LEU A 530 7.21 -2.67 22.63
C LEU A 530 5.76 -2.69 23.16
N ILE A 531 4.80 -2.22 22.35
CA ILE A 531 3.38 -2.16 22.73
C ILE A 531 2.64 -3.41 22.26
N GLU A 532 2.87 -3.80 21.00
CA GLU A 532 2.25 -4.98 20.37
C GLU A 532 3.00 -5.46 19.12
N ILE A 533 2.77 -6.73 18.77
CA ILE A 533 3.27 -7.35 17.55
C ILE A 533 2.07 -7.79 16.70
N ASN A 534 1.98 -7.26 15.49
CA ASN A 534 0.99 -7.65 14.48
C ASN A 534 1.71 -8.36 13.33
N PRO A 535 1.66 -9.69 13.25
CA PRO A 535 2.40 -10.46 12.24
C PRO A 535 1.66 -10.47 10.89
N ARG A 536 1.47 -9.27 10.35
CA ARG A 536 0.81 -8.94 9.09
C ARG A 536 1.32 -7.58 8.60
N PRO A 537 1.05 -7.21 7.34
CA PRO A 537 1.15 -5.81 6.91
C PRO A 537 0.37 -4.88 7.84
N LEU A 538 0.90 -3.66 8.06
CA LEU A 538 0.11 -2.57 8.64
C LEU A 538 -1.14 -2.31 7.78
N GLY A 539 -2.14 -1.66 8.37
CA GLY A 539 -3.43 -1.38 7.70
C GLY A 539 -3.25 -0.85 6.28
N MET A 540 -4.16 -1.19 5.36
CA MET A 540 -3.95 -0.96 3.93
C MET A 540 -3.63 0.51 3.59
N THR A 541 -4.20 1.47 4.31
CA THR A 541 -3.93 2.89 4.15
C THR A 541 -2.45 3.24 4.36
N GLY A 542 -1.81 2.68 5.40
CA GLY A 542 -0.39 2.82 5.68
C GLY A 542 0.48 1.99 4.72
N SER A 543 0.06 0.76 4.40
CA SER A 543 0.75 -0.08 3.39
C SER A 543 0.87 0.63 2.03
N GLN A 544 -0.15 1.38 1.62
CA GLN A 544 -0.12 2.17 0.39
C GLN A 544 0.88 3.33 0.43
N ILE A 545 1.14 3.90 1.61
CA ILE A 545 2.20 4.91 1.78
C ILE A 545 3.57 4.26 1.60
N ILE A 546 3.77 3.04 2.10
CA ILE A 546 5.02 2.31 1.89
C ILE A 546 5.22 1.99 0.40
N GLU A 547 4.16 1.54 -0.28
CA GLU A 547 4.17 1.27 -1.72
C GLU A 547 4.56 2.54 -2.50
N SER A 548 3.90 3.66 -2.22
CA SER A 548 4.16 4.90 -2.95
C SER A 548 5.51 5.50 -2.56
N THR A 549 5.88 5.55 -1.29
CA THR A 549 7.10 6.21 -0.79
C THR A 549 8.38 5.44 -1.09
N TYR A 550 8.34 4.10 -1.04
CA TYR A 550 9.53 3.24 -1.17
C TYR A 550 9.46 2.24 -2.33
N GLY A 551 8.30 2.06 -2.96
CA GLY A 551 8.11 1.08 -4.02
C GLY A 551 7.99 -0.35 -3.52
N ILE A 552 7.57 -0.55 -2.26
CA ILE A 552 7.46 -1.86 -1.60
C ILE A 552 6.00 -2.19 -1.34
N ASP A 553 5.50 -3.29 -1.91
CA ASP A 553 4.16 -3.79 -1.63
C ASP A 553 4.19 -4.90 -0.56
N TYR A 554 3.80 -4.53 0.66
CA TYR A 554 3.71 -5.46 1.77
C TYR A 554 2.68 -6.59 1.56
N TRP A 555 1.56 -6.32 0.89
CA TRP A 555 0.55 -7.36 0.68
C TRP A 555 1.05 -8.42 -0.28
N GLY A 556 1.63 -8.01 -1.42
CA GLY A 556 2.27 -8.92 -2.36
C GLY A 556 3.41 -9.73 -1.73
N LEU A 557 4.25 -9.08 -0.91
CA LEU A 557 5.32 -9.79 -0.20
C LEU A 557 4.79 -10.80 0.81
N ALA A 558 3.74 -10.47 1.58
CA ALA A 558 3.12 -11.41 2.51
C ALA A 558 2.59 -12.67 1.80
N LEU A 559 1.97 -12.50 0.63
CA LEU A 559 1.48 -13.61 -0.20
C LEU A 559 2.64 -14.51 -0.68
N LEU A 560 3.74 -13.90 -1.16
CA LEU A 560 4.91 -14.65 -1.65
C LEU A 560 5.63 -15.40 -0.54
N ILE A 561 5.75 -14.79 0.65
CA ILE A 561 6.32 -15.45 1.83
C ILE A 561 5.48 -16.68 2.19
N ALA A 562 4.16 -16.54 2.23
CA ALA A 562 3.26 -17.63 2.60
C ALA A 562 3.32 -18.85 1.65
N VAL A 563 3.64 -18.63 0.36
CA VAL A 563 3.84 -19.73 -0.62
C VAL A 563 5.31 -20.15 -0.78
N GLY A 564 6.21 -19.58 0.03
CA GLY A 564 7.64 -19.91 0.03
C GLY A 564 8.42 -19.42 -1.20
N ASP A 565 7.96 -18.37 -1.88
CA ASP A 565 8.63 -17.82 -3.07
C ASP A 565 9.74 -16.83 -2.70
N LYS A 566 10.82 -17.38 -2.13
CA LYS A 566 11.94 -16.61 -1.58
C LYS A 566 12.63 -15.71 -2.60
N ALA A 567 12.72 -16.14 -3.86
CA ALA A 567 13.40 -15.39 -4.91
C ALA A 567 12.66 -14.09 -5.23
N ARG A 568 11.33 -14.15 -5.40
CA ARG A 568 10.52 -12.94 -5.63
C ARG A 568 10.42 -12.06 -4.39
N VAL A 569 10.38 -12.64 -3.19
CA VAL A 569 10.43 -11.85 -1.94
C VAL A 569 11.70 -11.00 -1.89
N ARG A 570 12.88 -11.60 -2.13
CA ARG A 570 14.15 -10.86 -2.11
C ARG A 570 14.24 -9.77 -3.17
N ALA A 571 13.68 -10.02 -4.35
CA ALA A 571 13.64 -9.03 -5.43
C ALA A 571 12.71 -7.86 -5.11
N LEU A 572 11.46 -8.15 -4.76
CA LEU A 572 10.41 -7.14 -4.54
C LEU A 572 10.53 -6.40 -3.21
N SER A 573 11.44 -6.83 -2.31
CA SER A 573 11.75 -6.12 -1.06
C SER A 573 12.78 -4.99 -1.24
N GLN A 574 13.34 -4.78 -2.44
CA GLN A 574 14.32 -3.73 -2.68
C GLN A 574 13.63 -2.37 -2.87
N PRO A 575 13.87 -1.37 -2.00
CA PRO A 575 13.22 -0.06 -2.12
C PRO A 575 13.76 0.71 -3.34
N TYR A 576 13.31 1.94 -3.54
CA TYR A 576 13.97 2.85 -4.47
C TYR A 576 15.44 3.06 -4.08
N LEU A 577 16.30 3.27 -5.07
CA LEU A 577 17.75 3.39 -4.89
C LEU A 577 18.15 4.52 -3.92
N HIS A 578 17.39 5.62 -3.94
CA HIS A 578 17.61 6.79 -3.10
C HIS A 578 16.74 6.81 -1.83
N GLY A 579 16.05 5.72 -1.51
CA GLY A 579 15.15 5.63 -0.35
C GLY A 579 13.79 6.31 -0.60
N ALA A 580 13.22 6.90 0.45
CA ALA A 580 11.93 7.58 0.40
C ALA A 580 11.94 8.72 -0.63
N GLN A 581 10.97 8.75 -1.54
CA GLN A 581 10.89 9.82 -2.54
C GLN A 581 10.24 11.13 -2.06
N TYR A 582 9.58 11.10 -0.90
CA TYR A 582 8.95 12.25 -0.25
C TYR A 582 8.63 11.95 1.22
N THR A 583 8.20 12.98 1.96
CA THR A 583 7.48 12.78 3.22
C THR A 583 5.99 12.63 2.93
N CYS A 584 5.33 11.64 3.54
CA CYS A 584 3.89 11.43 3.42
C CYS A 584 3.22 11.34 4.79
N ILE A 585 2.05 11.97 4.90
CA ILE A 585 1.19 11.99 6.07
C ILE A 585 -0.07 11.19 5.74
N MET A 586 -0.34 10.15 6.54
CA MET A 586 -1.67 9.55 6.57
C MET A 586 -2.58 10.48 7.37
N VAL A 587 -3.73 10.86 6.80
CA VAL A 587 -4.72 11.72 7.46
C VAL A 587 -6.04 10.96 7.52
N PHE A 588 -6.41 10.48 8.71
CA PHE A 588 -7.71 9.87 8.94
C PHE A 588 -8.78 10.89 9.30
N ILE A 589 -9.95 10.78 8.70
CA ILE A 589 -11.13 11.56 9.08
C ILE A 589 -12.01 10.69 9.97
N PRO A 590 -11.94 10.83 11.31
CA PRO A 590 -12.80 10.06 12.19
C PRO A 590 -14.26 10.51 12.07
N ALA A 591 -15.18 9.61 12.34
CA ALA A 591 -16.58 9.98 12.51
C ALA A 591 -16.73 10.80 13.78
N ASP A 592 -17.22 12.03 13.67
CA ASP A 592 -17.59 12.84 14.82
C ASP A 592 -18.82 13.68 14.49
N PHE A 593 -19.88 13.52 15.30
CA PHE A 593 -21.18 14.16 15.07
C PHE A 593 -21.95 14.27 16.40
N PRO A 594 -22.83 15.28 16.58
CA PRO A 594 -23.57 15.43 17.82
C PRO A 594 -24.39 14.19 18.23
N ALA A 595 -24.36 13.82 19.51
CA ALA A 595 -25.03 12.64 20.04
C ALA A 595 -26.57 12.60 19.87
N HIS A 596 -27.20 13.74 19.52
CA HIS A 596 -28.65 13.79 19.23
C HIS A 596 -29.01 13.38 17.80
N LEU A 597 -28.02 13.26 16.90
CA LEU A 597 -28.23 12.79 15.53
C LEU A 597 -28.33 11.26 15.50
N LYS A 598 -28.93 10.72 14.43
CA LYS A 598 -29.13 9.27 14.27
C LYS A 598 -27.87 8.54 13.80
N GLY A 599 -26.85 9.28 13.37
CA GLY A 599 -25.61 8.74 12.83
C GLY A 599 -25.78 8.22 11.41
N ILE A 600 -26.73 8.76 10.63
CA ILE A 600 -26.88 8.40 9.22
C ILE A 600 -26.03 9.38 8.39
N PHE A 601 -25.03 8.88 7.68
CA PHE A 601 -24.11 9.71 6.89
C PHE A 601 -24.85 10.37 5.72
N ASP A 602 -24.79 11.69 5.60
CA ASP A 602 -25.52 12.47 4.59
C ASP A 602 -24.59 13.36 3.80
N SER A 603 -23.61 12.75 3.14
CA SER A 603 -22.69 13.43 2.25
C SER A 603 -22.38 12.54 1.06
N GLU A 604 -22.06 13.17 -0.08
CA GLU A 604 -21.41 12.48 -1.20
C GLU A 604 -19.97 12.11 -0.81
N ASP A 605 -19.22 11.53 -1.75
CA ASP A 605 -17.79 11.24 -1.56
C ASP A 605 -17.01 12.50 -1.16
N ILE A 606 -16.56 12.52 0.11
CA ILE A 606 -15.92 13.68 0.72
C ILE A 606 -14.48 13.89 0.20
N CYS A 607 -13.84 12.84 -0.32
CA CYS A 607 -12.52 12.95 -0.94
C CYS A 607 -12.63 13.63 -2.31
N VAL A 608 -13.58 13.19 -3.14
CA VAL A 608 -13.87 13.82 -4.44
C VAL A 608 -14.30 15.27 -4.26
N ASN A 609 -15.17 15.54 -3.28
CA ASN A 609 -15.61 16.90 -2.97
C ASN A 609 -14.45 17.82 -2.59
N LEU A 610 -13.53 17.36 -1.73
CA LEU A 610 -12.34 18.13 -1.36
C LEU A 610 -11.45 18.42 -2.58
N LYS A 611 -11.11 17.39 -3.36
CA LYS A 611 -10.23 17.54 -4.54
C LYS A 611 -10.78 18.52 -5.57
N ASN A 612 -12.11 18.54 -5.77
CA ASN A 612 -12.75 19.48 -6.68
C ASN A 612 -12.74 20.93 -6.15
N ARG A 613 -12.87 21.14 -4.84
CA ARG A 613 -12.85 22.49 -4.22
C ARG A 613 -11.45 23.06 -4.02
N ARG A 614 -10.47 22.19 -3.76
CA ARG A 614 -9.08 22.52 -3.45
C ARG A 614 -8.13 21.78 -4.42
N PRO A 615 -8.11 22.16 -5.71
CA PRO A 615 -7.21 21.54 -6.70
C PRO A 615 -5.73 21.78 -6.39
N ASP A 616 -5.42 22.78 -5.57
CA ASP A 616 -4.10 23.02 -5.00
C ASP A 616 -3.69 21.89 -4.03
N LEU A 617 -4.56 21.49 -3.10
CA LEU A 617 -4.32 20.34 -2.21
C LEU A 617 -4.38 19.01 -2.96
N ALA A 618 -5.24 18.90 -3.98
CA ALA A 618 -5.39 17.67 -4.76
C ALA A 618 -4.08 17.17 -5.37
N LYS A 619 -3.16 18.08 -5.73
CA LYS A 619 -1.83 17.75 -6.27
C LYS A 619 -0.89 17.11 -5.26
N GLN A 620 -1.15 17.34 -3.97
CA GLN A 620 -0.37 16.79 -2.85
C GLN A 620 -1.04 15.54 -2.27
N ILE A 621 -2.16 15.06 -2.82
CA ILE A 621 -2.85 13.85 -2.36
C ILE A 621 -2.49 12.70 -3.29
N SER A 622 -1.65 11.79 -2.80
CA SER A 622 -1.28 10.56 -3.52
C SER A 622 -2.47 9.62 -3.65
N ARG A 623 -3.14 9.33 -2.52
CA ARG A 623 -4.28 8.41 -2.43
C ARG A 623 -5.31 8.92 -1.43
N SER A 624 -6.57 8.53 -1.63
CA SER A 624 -7.67 8.88 -0.72
C SER A 624 -8.89 8.02 -1.03
N ALA A 625 -9.66 7.64 -0.02
CA ALA A 625 -10.98 7.07 -0.23
C ALA A 625 -11.98 7.46 0.86
N CYS A 626 -13.23 7.64 0.43
CA CYS A 626 -14.38 7.73 1.32
C CYS A 626 -14.81 6.31 1.70
N LEU A 627 -14.75 6.01 3.01
CA LEU A 627 -15.00 4.67 3.58
C LEU A 627 -16.48 4.44 3.91
N VAL A 628 -17.29 5.49 3.84
CA VAL A 628 -18.72 5.48 4.18
C VAL A 628 -19.53 5.97 2.98
N LYS A 629 -20.69 5.34 2.72
CA LYS A 629 -21.63 5.73 1.66
C LYS A 629 -22.78 6.57 2.24
N ARG A 630 -23.35 7.48 1.44
CA ARG A 630 -24.58 8.21 1.81
C ARG A 630 -25.68 7.24 2.26
N GLY A 631 -26.32 7.54 3.38
CA GLY A 631 -27.37 6.70 3.99
C GLY A 631 -26.85 5.59 4.91
N GLN A 632 -25.54 5.34 4.94
CA GLN A 632 -24.95 4.35 5.85
C GLN A 632 -25.02 4.84 7.30
N LYS A 633 -25.35 3.93 8.21
CA LYS A 633 -25.32 4.19 9.65
C LYS A 633 -23.90 4.04 10.17
N VAL A 634 -23.40 5.06 10.86
CA VAL A 634 -22.08 5.12 11.47
C VAL A 634 -22.23 5.17 12.98
N ALA A 635 -21.37 4.44 13.70
CA ALA A 635 -21.36 4.46 15.15
C ALA A 635 -20.83 5.81 15.66
N HIS A 636 -21.44 6.36 16.70
CA HIS A 636 -20.91 7.53 17.38
C HIS A 636 -19.65 7.14 18.18
N PRO A 637 -18.61 7.99 18.28
CA PRO A 637 -17.38 7.69 19.02
C PRO A 637 -17.60 7.21 20.46
N SER A 638 -18.62 7.74 21.14
CA SER A 638 -18.98 7.34 22.51
C SER A 638 -19.50 5.90 22.63
N SER A 639 -19.73 5.19 21.53
CA SER A 639 -20.11 3.77 21.54
C SER A 639 -18.95 2.83 21.86
N GLY A 640 -17.71 3.35 21.90
CA GLY A 640 -16.49 2.54 22.02
C GLY A 640 -16.05 1.91 20.70
N ARG A 641 -16.79 2.13 19.61
CA ARG A 641 -16.41 1.69 18.26
C ARG A 641 -15.75 2.82 17.50
N ASN A 642 -14.52 2.58 17.07
CA ASN A 642 -13.78 3.50 16.22
C ASN A 642 -14.30 3.41 14.79
N SER A 643 -14.50 4.56 14.13
CA SER A 643 -15.04 4.61 12.77
C SER A 643 -14.40 5.76 12.00
N PHE A 644 -13.88 5.45 10.81
CA PHE A 644 -13.31 6.42 9.88
C PHE A 644 -14.28 6.67 8.73
N LEU A 645 -14.45 7.95 8.37
CA LEU A 645 -15.24 8.39 7.23
C LEU A 645 -14.43 8.36 5.94
N ALA A 646 -13.15 8.72 6.03
CA ALA A 646 -12.23 8.75 4.91
C ALA A 646 -10.77 8.72 5.38
N TYR A 647 -9.85 8.52 4.43
CA TYR A 647 -8.44 8.80 4.60
C TYR A 647 -7.87 9.60 3.41
N PHE A 648 -6.76 10.30 3.66
CA PHE A 648 -5.95 10.96 2.64
C PHE A 648 -4.47 10.68 2.92
N ASN A 649 -3.72 10.28 1.89
CA ASN A 649 -2.27 10.17 1.93
C ASN A 649 -1.71 11.44 1.27
N VAL A 650 -1.28 12.39 2.11
CA VAL A 650 -0.81 13.73 1.69
C VAL A 650 0.71 13.73 1.67
N PHE A 651 1.35 14.22 0.61
CA PHE A 651 2.81 14.20 0.51
C PHE A 651 3.39 15.55 0.09
N SER A 652 4.67 15.76 0.44
CA SER A 652 5.50 16.81 -0.14
C SER A 652 6.90 16.27 -0.45
N ARG A 653 7.41 16.64 -1.62
CA ARG A 653 8.80 16.42 -2.05
C ARG A 653 9.76 17.48 -1.53
N ASN A 654 9.26 18.65 -1.11
CA ASN A 654 10.13 19.75 -0.71
C ASN A 654 10.56 19.62 0.75
N SER A 655 9.60 19.36 1.66
CA SER A 655 9.90 19.24 3.08
C SER A 655 8.80 18.52 3.87
N ARG A 656 9.17 17.98 5.02
CA ARG A 656 8.23 17.44 6.02
C ARG A 656 7.27 18.51 6.57
N GLU A 657 7.76 19.72 6.76
CA GLU A 657 6.95 20.85 7.25
C GLU A 657 5.79 21.15 6.30
N GLU A 658 6.06 21.27 4.99
CA GLU A 658 5.01 21.46 3.99
C GLU A 658 4.02 20.28 3.95
N ALA A 659 4.50 19.04 4.08
CA ALA A 659 3.60 17.88 4.13
C ALA A 659 2.63 17.95 5.31
N LEU A 660 3.11 18.36 6.49
CA LEU A 660 2.30 18.53 7.69
C LEU A 660 1.32 19.71 7.58
N GLU A 661 1.74 20.83 6.98
CA GLU A 661 0.88 21.98 6.69
C GLU A 661 -0.26 21.59 5.75
N SER A 662 0.04 20.89 4.65
CA SER A 662 -0.95 20.42 3.70
C SER A 662 -1.89 19.40 4.32
N ALA A 663 -1.39 18.48 5.15
CA ALA A 663 -2.21 17.53 5.89
C ALA A 663 -3.20 18.23 6.83
N THR A 664 -2.74 19.29 7.50
CA THR A 664 -3.57 20.14 8.37
C THR A 664 -4.68 20.81 7.56
N GLN A 665 -4.34 21.44 6.43
CA GLN A 665 -5.32 22.08 5.55
C GLN A 665 -6.33 21.09 4.97
N VAL A 666 -5.89 19.89 4.58
CA VAL A 666 -6.79 18.81 4.11
C VAL A 666 -7.83 18.51 5.17
N ARG A 667 -7.42 18.32 6.43
CA ARG A 667 -8.34 18.04 7.54
C ARG A 667 -9.34 19.17 7.78
N GLU A 668 -8.88 20.42 7.78
CA GLU A 668 -9.72 21.61 8.00
C GLU A 668 -10.75 21.83 6.88
N GLU A 669 -10.42 21.44 5.66
CA GLU A 669 -11.25 21.66 4.48
C GLU A 669 -12.19 20.51 4.13
N VAL A 670 -12.06 19.36 4.80
CA VAL A 670 -13.02 18.26 4.67
C VAL A 670 -14.37 18.67 5.25
N ARG A 671 -15.45 18.40 4.52
CA ARG A 671 -16.83 18.76 4.91
C ARG A 671 -17.71 17.53 4.80
N TYR A 672 -18.48 17.26 5.85
CA TYR A 672 -19.47 16.18 5.90
C TYR A 672 -20.63 16.53 6.84
N SER A 673 -21.73 15.78 6.73
CA SER A 673 -22.93 15.94 7.55
C SER A 673 -23.59 14.60 7.91
N PHE A 674 -24.38 14.61 8.98
CA PHE A 674 -25.16 13.48 9.49
C PHE A 674 -26.62 13.89 9.73
N LEU A 675 -27.54 12.92 9.60
CA LEU A 675 -28.96 13.04 9.99
C LEU A 675 -29.23 12.46 11.38
#